data_AF-A0A960XX54-F1
#
_entry.id   AF-A0A960XX54-F1
#
_cell.length_a   1.000
_cell.length_b   1.000
_cell.length_c   1.000
_cell.angle_alpha   90.00
_cell.angle_beta   90.00
_cell.angle_gamma   90.00
#
_symmetry.space_group_name_H-M   'P 1'
#
loop_
_entity.id
_entity.type
_entity.pdbx_description
1 polymer ?
#
loop_
_entity_poly.entity_id
_entity_poly.type
_entity_poly.pdbx_seq_one_letter_code
_entity_poly.pdbx_strand_id
1 'polypeptide(L)'
;MMRRRENKTGGILYLLACPLLAGFLAFLPACSNTEKDWKGTLFQDGLDSPDVTLFTLLNDYPALKSVFIEANPKDFNVKLDASLSFHEDAAVGGLRTVQMMALDPNSSLRPVLMRLSTLINRLRTQDTAAYDASLNLMERIRSGDAPFLPVIIPLSHAGLSKLYNENSEAELRDDFYQLADDLQSTETIDLIKDVEDFLYKATIQNVNARAGLEKVMEALGDPALNGDRYLKRKLVGLLVGLGDMLGQKAGFSNYRSADYAVKQLIVNLENYTTAATGIESNNIYDNQWAYYQQTLGAGKNAELKNVLVDLYQSVRDLLQPPSSYVVDSSTPILETWSIRMNDLGFASDIDGVDASLGKMMELDLNGLDRDSDGSSYSVSALENLLFMLVLGDVYGYQWANSPPFSSSSPTITGQSNSGQGGILTLGDSVFALQSKIRGDDTLSLIRFLYDSQANAKVYKNGSVFSFNINAPALMFLQGGSRGAMNNVNNQSLADPIYAQTIPFMLNWIKKVIYEGYGPYYSSEMGAGANYVSAWSTDEYRITVDRLGASSGTHQIGIGGVQDPGGNGTSYTISEIPISGRQVSSREEAFYKNFQWLLYEKRFVLVIPVHAKLGASQIQHATYITVVANGIMGLMNAKPYCNNTLNFCDRDDNGRWLKSGTFLKPDIKQIADTNLVLSNTPGDSVVYVEAWGYGLDGQQGFGFADEVLYGALYDSILYPQPPSLFSGLIPPALSKNAPALERLGFLNSISVSSSQTDTYWSDRNKLLPLIVALAAALDDQSDSGAGKNAYKLLTNLSRVLVRPYLSYGNDPVSGVSNVYNLQIYGSGASFGIRSPSMDPSDYYPDAGLRSIVSLLIENDRRYQDGLLNLLSKTDTLSELSGMLAEFGGSERAAGRDNLLNGVLQILDEVKVNSEAPTPAQFNIETVITDLRDEIADYPDSRPADLEAAEWDDVTDGVQFLFDILGSQSAYSLIPNVDGLLEVLIVSQPTQAEVSSMLDLVGVMLTESDGVTQAYLITDILTNDVPNLLRSSAPYARGLIGTLAGIGAPDTFGDYFLLRMKSSYAIDEVLRDLEEFLAAPIVQSTGPDPNNVLYSAGTLSKAIADIKAQGRKTGVGGYWFEDHWNVTEEGNTVFDSLNYIFSRKIR
;
A
#
# COMPACT_ATOMS: atom_id res chain seq x y z
N MET A 1 -2.88 12.09 26.76
CA MET A 1 -2.29 12.16 28.13
C MET A 1 -1.60 10.85 28.55
N MET A 2 -2.07 9.66 28.14
CA MET A 2 -1.48 8.36 28.52
C MET A 2 -0.18 7.97 27.76
N ARG A 3 0.11 8.49 26.56
CA ARG A 3 1.34 8.06 25.84
C ARG A 3 2.62 8.81 26.22
N ARG A 4 2.56 9.78 27.14
CA ARG A 4 3.63 10.77 27.35
C ARG A 4 4.95 10.18 27.86
N ARG A 5 4.96 8.91 28.29
CA ARG A 5 6.02 8.36 29.16
C ARG A 5 6.27 6.85 29.03
N GLU A 6 5.67 6.19 28.03
CA GLU A 6 5.97 4.80 27.63
C GLU A 6 7.33 4.65 26.89
N ASN A 7 7.91 5.79 26.47
CA ASN A 7 9.06 5.91 25.58
C ASN A 7 10.37 5.25 26.02
N LYS A 8 10.55 5.00 27.32
CA LYS A 8 11.76 4.34 27.85
C LYS A 8 11.45 2.98 28.46
N THR A 9 10.17 2.64 28.57
CA THR A 9 9.64 1.66 29.50
C THR A 9 9.09 0.41 28.83
N GLY A 10 8.75 0.46 27.54
CA GLY A 10 8.43 -0.75 26.76
C GLY A 10 9.54 -1.81 26.81
N GLY A 11 10.82 -1.40 26.73
CA GLY A 11 11.96 -2.30 26.93
C GLY A 11 12.08 -2.86 28.36
N ILE A 12 11.66 -2.08 29.36
CA ILE A 12 11.76 -2.41 30.79
C ILE A 12 10.81 -3.55 31.18
N LEU A 13 9.63 -3.65 30.55
CA LEU A 13 8.64 -4.71 30.81
C LEU A 13 9.20 -6.11 30.49
N TYR A 14 9.83 -6.25 29.32
CA TYR A 14 10.40 -7.50 28.81
C TYR A 14 11.77 -7.81 29.43
N LEU A 15 12.48 -6.77 29.85
CA LEU A 15 13.74 -6.83 30.60
C LEU A 15 13.64 -7.56 31.93
N LEU A 16 12.45 -7.64 32.53
CA LEU A 16 12.29 -8.18 33.87
C LEU A 16 12.03 -9.69 33.85
N ALA A 17 11.05 -10.19 33.09
CA ALA A 17 10.53 -11.55 33.31
C ALA A 17 11.53 -12.70 33.00
N CYS A 18 12.26 -12.66 31.88
CA CYS A 18 13.14 -13.76 31.46
C CYS A 18 14.55 -13.76 32.07
N PRO A 19 15.28 -12.63 32.12
CA PRO A 19 16.61 -12.63 32.71
C PRO A 19 16.57 -12.53 34.24
N LEU A 20 15.44 -12.15 34.87
CA LEU A 20 15.26 -12.41 36.31
C LEU A 20 15.23 -13.89 36.60
N LEU A 21 14.63 -14.73 35.74
CA LEU A 21 14.60 -16.18 35.93
C LEU A 21 15.99 -16.80 35.71
N ALA A 22 16.70 -16.40 34.65
CA ALA A 22 18.06 -16.86 34.36
C ALA A 22 19.09 -16.34 35.39
N GLY A 23 18.94 -15.09 35.82
CA GLY A 23 19.68 -14.50 36.95
C GLY A 23 19.34 -15.21 38.26
N PHE A 24 18.05 -15.48 38.52
CA PHE A 24 17.61 -16.23 39.70
C PHE A 24 18.26 -17.60 39.76
N LEU A 25 18.21 -18.36 38.66
CA LEU A 25 18.78 -19.70 38.55
C LEU A 25 20.30 -19.69 38.68
N ALA A 26 20.98 -18.63 38.20
CA ALA A 26 22.42 -18.43 38.36
C ALA A 26 22.84 -18.07 39.80
N PHE A 27 21.94 -17.50 40.62
CA PHE A 27 22.17 -17.15 42.02
C PHE A 27 21.74 -18.25 43.02
N LEU A 28 21.47 -19.48 42.56
CA LEU A 28 21.14 -20.63 43.40
C LEU A 28 22.35 -21.55 43.72
N PRO A 29 23.27 -21.20 44.64
CA PRO A 29 23.97 -22.22 45.40
C PRO A 29 23.18 -22.52 46.67
N ALA A 30 22.66 -23.74 46.77
CA ALA A 30 22.16 -24.29 48.02
C ALA A 30 23.32 -24.43 49.02
N CYS A 31 23.38 -23.55 50.02
CA CYS A 31 24.21 -23.77 51.21
C CYS A 31 23.55 -24.87 52.06
N SER A 32 23.82 -26.15 51.74
CA SER A 32 23.57 -27.23 52.69
C SER A 32 24.73 -27.23 53.69
N ASN A 33 24.42 -26.87 54.94
CA ASN A 33 25.38 -26.73 56.02
C ASN A 33 25.73 -28.12 56.56
N THR A 34 26.75 -28.76 55.97
CA THR A 34 27.43 -29.88 56.63
C THR A 34 28.94 -29.66 56.55
N GLU A 35 29.54 -29.53 57.74
CA GLU A 35 30.98 -29.34 57.94
C GLU A 35 31.78 -30.46 57.25
N LYS A 36 32.54 -30.14 56.19
CA LYS A 36 33.85 -30.76 55.86
C LYS A 36 34.49 -30.16 54.59
N ASP A 37 35.82 -30.02 54.69
CA ASP A 37 36.80 -29.50 53.72
C ASP A 37 36.41 -29.48 52.24
N TRP A 38 36.24 -28.26 51.69
CA TRP A 38 35.95 -28.00 50.28
C TRP A 38 37.21 -27.66 49.49
N LYS A 39 37.74 -28.62 48.73
CA LYS A 39 38.83 -28.42 47.77
C LYS A 39 38.29 -27.97 46.41
N GLY A 40 38.27 -26.67 46.13
CA GLY A 40 38.42 -26.08 44.79
C GLY A 40 37.47 -26.46 43.63
N THR A 41 36.41 -27.24 43.84
CA THR A 41 35.50 -27.72 42.77
C THR A 41 34.05 -27.27 43.01
N LEU A 42 33.83 -25.98 43.25
CA LEU A 42 32.53 -25.41 43.65
C LEU A 42 31.36 -25.62 42.67
N PHE A 43 31.59 -26.07 41.43
CA PHE A 43 30.56 -26.00 40.38
C PHE A 43 30.46 -27.25 39.49
N GLN A 44 31.07 -28.38 39.86
CA GLN A 44 31.16 -29.55 38.97
C GLN A 44 30.28 -30.70 39.47
N ASP A 45 29.22 -31.04 38.72
CA ASP A 45 28.53 -32.32 38.86
C ASP A 45 29.13 -33.29 37.83
N GLY A 46 29.65 -34.45 38.26
CA GLY A 46 30.28 -35.43 37.36
C GLY A 46 31.63 -36.03 37.79
N LEU A 47 32.05 -35.91 39.05
CA LEU A 47 33.14 -36.70 39.62
C LEU A 47 32.56 -37.86 40.45
N ASP A 48 33.27 -38.99 40.55
CA ASP A 48 32.83 -40.19 41.26
C ASP A 48 32.60 -40.01 42.79
N SER A 49 32.82 -38.82 43.36
CA SER A 49 32.43 -38.42 44.73
C SER A 49 32.69 -36.91 44.98
N PRO A 50 31.71 -35.99 44.83
CA PRO A 50 31.80 -34.65 45.39
C PRO A 50 30.74 -34.49 46.50
N ASP A 51 31.18 -34.07 47.70
CA ASP A 51 30.30 -33.82 48.85
C ASP A 51 29.41 -32.55 48.71
N VAL A 52 29.59 -31.77 47.63
CA VAL A 52 28.76 -30.60 47.31
C VAL A 52 28.42 -30.63 45.82
N THR A 53 27.14 -30.77 45.50
CA THR A 53 26.62 -30.71 44.12
C THR A 53 25.87 -29.39 43.90
N LEU A 54 26.15 -28.73 42.76
CA LEU A 54 25.73 -27.35 42.48
C LEU A 54 24.20 -27.16 42.50
N PHE A 55 23.46 -28.20 42.14
CA PHE A 55 22.00 -28.19 42.05
C PHE A 55 21.35 -29.29 42.89
N THR A 56 21.74 -29.43 44.16
CA THR A 56 21.04 -30.35 45.09
C THR A 56 19.53 -30.09 45.13
N LEU A 57 19.13 -28.82 44.97
CA LEU A 57 17.74 -28.38 44.85
C LEU A 57 17.00 -29.01 43.65
N LEU A 58 17.72 -29.23 42.54
CA LEU A 58 17.16 -29.83 41.33
C LEU A 58 17.34 -31.36 41.31
N ASN A 59 17.79 -31.99 42.40
CA ASN A 59 17.96 -33.45 42.45
C ASN A 59 16.64 -34.20 42.22
N ASP A 60 15.53 -33.64 42.69
CA ASP A 60 14.18 -34.18 42.48
C ASP A 60 13.66 -33.88 41.05
N TYR A 61 14.39 -33.08 40.26
CA TYR A 61 14.03 -32.61 38.92
C TYR A 61 15.19 -32.89 37.93
N PRO A 62 15.46 -34.18 37.61
CA PRO A 62 16.65 -34.58 36.87
C PRO A 62 16.73 -34.01 35.44
N ALA A 63 15.60 -33.76 34.77
CA ALA A 63 15.60 -33.19 33.42
C ALA A 63 15.98 -31.72 33.45
N LEU A 64 15.46 -30.94 34.41
CA LEU A 64 15.91 -29.56 34.65
C LEU A 64 17.37 -29.51 35.08
N LYS A 65 17.79 -30.43 35.96
CA LYS A 65 19.16 -30.50 36.44
C LYS A 65 20.17 -30.73 35.31
N SER A 66 19.80 -31.56 34.34
CA SER A 66 20.68 -31.91 33.21
C SER A 66 21.13 -30.73 32.35
N VAL A 67 20.30 -29.69 32.27
CA VAL A 67 20.58 -28.42 31.57
C VAL A 67 21.89 -27.78 32.08
N PHE A 68 22.22 -28.00 33.35
CA PHE A 68 23.39 -27.42 33.98
C PHE A 68 24.58 -28.36 34.09
N ILE A 69 24.43 -29.65 33.74
CA ILE A 69 25.51 -30.65 33.85
C ILE A 69 26.62 -30.39 32.81
N GLU A 70 26.28 -29.80 31.67
CA GLU A 70 27.24 -29.45 30.60
C GLU A 70 27.98 -28.13 30.83
N ALA A 71 27.60 -27.36 31.85
CA ALA A 71 28.25 -26.09 32.18
C ALA A 71 29.65 -26.34 32.78
N ASN A 72 30.68 -25.81 32.12
CA ASN A 72 32.03 -25.74 32.68
C ASN A 72 32.09 -24.77 33.88
N PRO A 73 32.43 -25.25 35.09
CA PRO A 73 32.64 -24.45 36.31
C PRO A 73 33.44 -23.16 36.13
N LYS A 74 34.59 -23.27 35.45
CA LYS A 74 35.57 -22.20 35.36
C LYS A 74 35.09 -21.12 34.41
N ASP A 75 34.57 -21.54 33.26
CA ASP A 75 34.06 -20.63 32.25
C ASP A 75 32.77 -19.97 32.74
N PHE A 76 31.89 -20.70 33.44
CA PHE A 76 30.70 -20.15 34.09
C PHE A 76 31.04 -18.96 35.00
N ASN A 77 32.00 -19.12 35.91
CA ASN A 77 32.38 -18.05 36.84
C ASN A 77 33.05 -16.87 36.14
N VAL A 78 33.95 -17.14 35.18
CA VAL A 78 34.64 -16.08 34.43
C VAL A 78 33.64 -15.26 33.61
N LYS A 79 32.65 -15.92 32.99
CA LYS A 79 31.63 -15.26 32.17
C LYS A 79 30.61 -14.52 33.04
N LEU A 80 30.21 -15.09 34.19
CA LEU A 80 29.35 -14.43 35.18
C LEU A 80 30.02 -13.17 35.77
N ASP A 81 31.31 -13.27 36.12
CA ASP A 81 32.10 -12.12 36.56
C ASP A 81 32.19 -11.06 35.46
N ALA A 82 32.47 -11.45 34.21
CA ALA A 82 32.48 -10.52 33.08
C ALA A 82 31.15 -9.77 32.90
N SER A 83 30.01 -10.45 33.08
CA SER A 83 28.69 -9.80 33.04
C SER A 83 28.43 -8.87 34.22
N LEU A 84 28.77 -9.29 35.44
CA LEU A 84 28.59 -8.49 36.66
C LEU A 84 29.65 -7.38 36.83
N SER A 85 30.71 -7.38 36.04
CA SER A 85 31.75 -6.34 36.03
C SER A 85 31.68 -5.44 34.79
N PHE A 86 30.78 -5.72 33.86
CA PHE A 86 30.60 -4.93 32.63
C PHE A 86 30.35 -3.45 32.94
N HIS A 87 29.52 -3.18 33.93
CA HIS A 87 29.39 -1.88 34.58
C HIS A 87 29.69 -2.04 36.07
N GLU A 88 30.86 -1.58 36.52
CA GLU A 88 31.39 -1.83 37.87
C GLU A 88 30.40 -1.45 38.99
N ASP A 89 29.65 -0.35 38.82
CA ASP A 89 28.69 0.16 39.80
C ASP A 89 27.30 -0.53 39.74
N ALA A 90 26.98 -1.24 38.65
CA ALA A 90 25.63 -1.76 38.41
C ALA A 90 25.32 -3.04 39.20
N ALA A 91 26.32 -3.90 39.43
CA ALA A 91 26.09 -5.21 40.02
C ALA A 91 25.60 -5.18 41.47
N VAL A 92 25.97 -4.16 42.26
CA VAL A 92 25.41 -3.99 43.61
C VAL A 92 23.90 -3.74 43.49
N GLY A 93 23.48 -2.84 42.61
CA GLY A 93 22.06 -2.56 42.39
C GLY A 93 21.31 -3.76 41.83
N GLY A 94 21.86 -4.49 40.85
CA GLY A 94 21.24 -5.72 40.33
C GLY A 94 21.00 -6.79 41.39
N LEU A 95 21.98 -7.03 42.27
CA LEU A 95 21.86 -7.96 43.41
C LEU A 95 20.83 -7.48 44.45
N ARG A 96 20.73 -6.16 44.67
CA ARG A 96 19.70 -5.57 45.54
C ARG A 96 18.31 -5.69 44.94
N THR A 97 18.18 -5.63 43.62
CA THR A 97 16.90 -5.88 42.95
C THR A 97 16.44 -7.32 43.16
N VAL A 98 17.33 -8.30 42.96
CA VAL A 98 17.04 -9.72 43.24
C VAL A 98 16.65 -9.92 44.71
N GLN A 99 17.36 -9.27 45.64
CA GLN A 99 16.99 -9.27 47.06
C GLN A 99 15.55 -8.77 47.26
N MET A 100 15.20 -7.59 46.72
CA MET A 100 13.87 -6.99 46.93
C MET A 100 12.77 -7.87 46.34
N MET A 101 12.93 -8.33 45.10
CA MET A 101 11.95 -9.20 44.43
C MET A 101 11.77 -10.56 45.09
N ALA A 102 12.77 -11.06 45.80
CA ALA A 102 12.71 -12.36 46.44
C ALA A 102 12.16 -12.29 47.88
N LEU A 103 12.53 -11.22 48.61
CA LEU A 103 12.23 -11.06 50.04
C LEU A 103 11.00 -10.20 50.33
N ASP A 104 10.61 -9.29 49.43
CA ASP A 104 9.45 -8.43 49.62
C ASP A 104 8.16 -9.28 49.49
N PRO A 105 7.34 -9.39 50.54
CA PRO A 105 6.08 -10.12 50.45
C PRO A 105 5.07 -9.46 49.50
N ASN A 106 5.25 -8.18 49.15
CA ASN A 106 4.44 -7.47 48.16
C ASN A 106 4.95 -7.64 46.73
N SER A 107 6.11 -8.29 46.53
CA SER A 107 6.55 -8.64 45.19
C SER A 107 5.65 -9.75 44.62
N SER A 108 5.09 -9.53 43.43
CA SER A 108 4.27 -10.54 42.74
C SER A 108 5.11 -11.69 42.14
N LEU A 109 6.37 -11.89 42.53
CA LEU A 109 7.24 -12.92 41.94
C LEU A 109 6.64 -14.33 42.11
N ARG A 110 6.16 -14.67 43.30
CA ARG A 110 5.51 -15.97 43.57
C ARG A 110 4.24 -16.17 42.72
N PRO A 111 3.28 -15.22 42.70
CA PRO A 111 2.15 -15.24 41.77
C PRO A 111 2.55 -15.43 40.30
N VAL A 112 3.55 -14.70 39.79
CA VAL A 112 4.02 -14.86 38.41
C VAL A 112 4.52 -16.28 38.16
N LEU A 113 5.39 -16.82 39.03
CA LEU A 113 5.90 -18.18 38.89
C LEU A 113 4.78 -19.23 38.95
N MET A 114 3.76 -19.02 39.78
CA MET A 114 2.60 -19.91 39.87
C MET A 114 1.71 -19.83 38.62
N ARG A 115 1.47 -18.62 38.07
CA ARG A 115 0.72 -18.45 36.82
C ARG A 115 1.47 -19.03 35.62
N LEU A 116 2.80 -18.92 35.59
CA LEU A 116 3.64 -19.60 34.60
C LEU A 116 3.54 -21.12 34.70
N SER A 117 3.59 -21.68 35.91
CA SER A 117 3.33 -23.12 36.13
C SER A 117 1.94 -23.52 35.63
N THR A 118 0.94 -22.68 35.89
CA THR A 118 -0.44 -22.90 35.41
C THR A 118 -0.52 -22.89 33.89
N LEU A 119 0.19 -21.98 33.21
CA LEU A 119 0.28 -21.94 31.75
C LEU A 119 0.94 -23.20 31.18
N ILE A 120 2.08 -23.63 31.74
CA ILE A 120 2.76 -24.86 31.32
C ILE A 120 1.85 -26.08 31.50
N ASN A 121 1.17 -26.18 32.65
CA ASN A 121 0.22 -27.25 32.93
C ASN A 121 -0.94 -27.27 31.92
N ARG A 122 -1.51 -26.09 31.58
CA ARG A 122 -2.58 -25.97 30.58
C ARG A 122 -2.14 -26.47 29.22
N LEU A 123 -0.98 -26.02 28.74
CA LEU A 123 -0.41 -26.46 27.45
C LEU A 123 -0.28 -27.98 27.39
N ARG A 124 0.13 -28.61 28.49
CA ARG A 124 0.38 -30.05 28.57
C ARG A 124 -0.89 -30.88 28.68
N THR A 125 -1.88 -30.42 29.44
CA THR A 125 -2.99 -31.26 29.90
C THR A 125 -4.33 -30.98 29.23
N GLN A 126 -4.52 -29.78 28.67
CA GLN A 126 -5.81 -29.36 28.13
C GLN A 126 -6.04 -29.88 26.71
N ASP A 127 -5.01 -29.84 25.86
CA ASP A 127 -4.99 -30.51 24.56
C ASP A 127 -3.73 -31.37 24.41
N THR A 128 -3.79 -32.58 24.96
CA THR A 128 -2.66 -33.52 24.94
C THR A 128 -2.27 -33.93 23.52
N ALA A 129 -3.22 -33.95 22.57
CA ALA A 129 -2.95 -34.37 21.21
C ALA A 129 -2.15 -33.30 20.44
N ALA A 130 -2.55 -32.03 20.57
CA ALA A 130 -1.80 -30.90 20.01
C ALA A 130 -0.42 -30.77 20.68
N TYR A 131 -0.36 -30.94 22.00
CA TYR A 131 0.91 -30.92 22.73
C TYR A 131 1.87 -32.00 22.21
N ASP A 132 1.46 -33.27 22.18
CA ASP A 132 2.28 -34.39 21.71
C ASP A 132 2.76 -34.21 20.25
N ALA A 133 1.90 -33.67 19.38
CA ALA A 133 2.24 -33.39 17.99
C ALA A 133 3.26 -32.25 17.83
N SER A 134 3.24 -31.26 18.73
CA SER A 134 4.16 -30.11 18.70
C SER A 134 5.57 -30.42 19.24
N LEU A 135 5.73 -31.46 20.07
CA LEU A 135 6.99 -31.80 20.74
C LEU A 135 8.15 -32.00 19.76
N ASN A 136 7.91 -32.63 18.62
CA ASN A 136 8.93 -32.85 17.60
C ASN A 136 9.44 -31.53 17.01
N LEU A 137 8.53 -30.58 16.74
CA LEU A 137 8.90 -29.26 16.24
C LEU A 137 9.67 -28.47 17.31
N MET A 138 9.19 -28.46 18.55
CA MET A 138 9.88 -27.81 19.67
C MET A 138 11.29 -28.38 19.86
N GLU A 139 11.47 -29.69 19.69
CA GLU A 139 12.78 -30.34 19.77
C GLU A 139 13.69 -30.00 18.58
N ARG A 140 13.14 -29.86 17.36
CA ARG A 140 13.88 -29.35 16.19
C ARG A 140 14.34 -27.91 16.40
N ILE A 141 13.48 -27.05 16.95
CA ILE A 141 13.82 -25.66 17.28
C ILE A 141 14.90 -25.62 18.38
N ARG A 142 14.77 -26.46 19.41
CA ARG A 142 15.73 -26.55 20.54
C ARG A 142 17.10 -27.05 20.11
N SER A 143 17.14 -28.06 19.23
CA SER A 143 18.38 -28.72 18.80
C SER A 143 19.04 -28.07 17.57
N GLY A 144 18.32 -27.20 16.86
CA GLY A 144 18.80 -26.53 15.65
C GLY A 144 19.96 -25.57 15.87
N ASP A 145 20.70 -25.30 14.79
CA ASP A 145 21.83 -24.35 14.79
C ASP A 145 21.38 -22.88 14.85
N ALA A 146 20.09 -22.60 14.59
CA ALA A 146 19.52 -21.27 14.69
C ALA A 146 19.27 -20.90 16.16
N PRO A 147 19.80 -19.76 16.66
CA PRO A 147 19.66 -19.38 18.07
C PRO A 147 18.22 -18.94 18.38
N PHE A 148 17.36 -19.84 18.83
CA PHE A 148 15.96 -19.51 19.18
C PHE A 148 15.84 -18.63 20.43
N LEU A 149 16.52 -19.01 21.53
CA LEU A 149 16.42 -18.29 22.82
C LEU A 149 16.91 -16.82 22.74
N PRO A 150 18.05 -16.50 22.11
CA PRO A 150 18.48 -15.09 21.95
C PRO A 150 17.55 -14.26 21.07
N VAL A 151 16.76 -14.91 20.22
CA VAL A 151 15.87 -14.29 19.26
C VAL A 151 14.48 -14.01 19.86
N ILE A 152 13.94 -14.93 20.68
CA ILE A 152 12.66 -14.69 21.38
C ILE A 152 12.81 -13.78 22.60
N ILE A 153 14.02 -13.68 23.16
CA ILE A 153 14.30 -12.82 24.31
C ILE A 153 14.73 -11.45 23.75
N PRO A 154 13.92 -10.39 23.87
CA PRO A 154 14.23 -9.07 23.31
C PRO A 154 15.23 -8.30 24.20
N LEU A 155 16.39 -8.91 24.49
CA LEU A 155 17.48 -8.27 25.24
C LEU A 155 18.53 -7.76 24.25
N SER A 156 18.32 -6.58 23.67
CA SER A 156 19.37 -5.96 22.85
C SER A 156 20.44 -5.36 23.78
N HIS A 157 21.64 -5.94 23.79
CA HIS A 157 22.77 -5.37 24.56
C HIS A 157 22.96 -3.87 24.31
N ALA A 158 22.83 -3.46 23.04
CA ALA A 158 22.93 -2.07 22.62
C ALA A 158 21.88 -1.17 23.28
N GLY A 159 20.61 -1.60 23.32
CA GLY A 159 19.54 -0.85 23.98
C GLY A 159 19.76 -0.75 25.49
N LEU A 160 20.17 -1.85 26.13
CA LEU A 160 20.43 -1.87 27.58
C LEU A 160 21.62 -1.02 27.99
N SER A 161 22.69 -1.06 27.21
CA SER A 161 23.85 -0.21 27.44
C SER A 161 23.50 1.26 27.22
N LYS A 162 22.68 1.59 26.22
CA LYS A 162 22.19 2.94 25.98
C LYS A 162 21.36 3.46 27.15
N LEU A 163 20.37 2.70 27.63
CA LEU A 163 19.55 3.06 28.79
C LEU A 163 20.39 3.32 30.04
N TYR A 164 21.39 2.48 30.31
CA TYR A 164 22.27 2.62 31.46
C TYR A 164 23.16 3.87 31.39
N ASN A 165 23.65 4.21 30.19
CA ASN A 165 24.58 5.31 29.98
C ASN A 165 23.87 6.68 29.93
N GLU A 166 22.66 6.74 29.38
CA GLU A 166 21.94 8.01 29.14
C GLU A 166 21.07 8.46 30.33
N ASN A 167 20.60 7.54 31.19
CA ASN A 167 19.65 7.86 32.26
C ASN A 167 20.26 7.77 33.66
N SER A 168 19.93 8.73 34.52
CA SER A 168 20.27 8.73 35.94
C SER A 168 19.51 7.65 36.74
N GLU A 169 19.97 7.34 37.95
CA GLU A 169 19.28 6.40 38.85
C GLU A 169 17.88 6.89 39.24
N ALA A 170 17.71 8.20 39.42
CA ALA A 170 16.41 8.80 39.71
C ALA A 170 15.45 8.68 38.52
N GLU A 171 15.92 8.98 37.31
CA GLU A 171 15.11 8.86 36.09
C GLU A 171 14.66 7.41 35.86
N LEU A 172 15.57 6.42 35.93
CA LEU A 172 15.19 5.02 35.73
C LEU A 172 14.26 4.47 36.82
N ARG A 173 14.40 4.94 38.06
CA ARG A 173 13.47 4.59 39.14
C ARG A 173 12.08 5.13 38.83
N ASP A 174 12.00 6.39 38.44
CA ASP A 174 10.72 7.05 38.16
C ASP A 174 10.08 6.43 36.91
N ASP A 175 10.86 6.05 35.89
CA ASP A 175 10.44 5.28 34.71
C ASP A 175 9.85 3.90 35.09
N PHE A 176 10.42 3.18 36.06
CA PHE A 176 9.86 1.91 36.52
C PHE A 176 8.50 2.09 37.24
N TYR A 177 8.35 3.14 38.06
CA TYR A 177 7.07 3.44 38.70
C TYR A 177 6.02 3.85 37.68
N GLN A 178 6.41 4.70 36.73
CA GLN A 178 5.61 5.13 35.60
C GLN A 178 5.07 3.93 34.81
N LEU A 179 5.94 3.02 34.38
CA LEU A 179 5.52 1.80 33.66
C LEU A 179 4.52 0.96 34.45
N ALA A 180 4.75 0.82 35.76
CA ALA A 180 3.84 0.08 36.62
C ALA A 180 2.45 0.74 36.69
N ASP A 181 2.38 2.07 36.69
CA ASP A 181 1.13 2.81 36.68
C ASP A 181 0.45 2.74 35.29
N ASP A 182 1.22 2.83 34.20
CA ASP A 182 0.71 2.77 32.82
C ASP A 182 0.08 1.40 32.52
N LEU A 183 0.73 0.29 32.91
CA LEU A 183 0.17 -1.07 32.78
C LEU A 183 -1.11 -1.29 33.59
N GLN A 184 -1.33 -0.49 34.64
CA GLN A 184 -2.53 -0.53 35.47
C GLN A 184 -3.62 0.44 35.00
N SER A 185 -3.35 1.22 33.95
CA SER A 185 -4.34 2.10 33.35
C SER A 185 -5.47 1.31 32.70
N THR A 186 -6.68 1.85 32.75
CA THR A 186 -7.85 1.22 32.12
C THR A 186 -7.65 1.04 30.61
N GLU A 187 -7.07 2.03 29.93
CA GLU A 187 -6.82 1.97 28.47
C GLU A 187 -5.84 0.83 28.11
N THR A 188 -4.77 0.64 28.88
CA THR A 188 -3.81 -0.45 28.63
C THR A 188 -4.43 -1.82 28.91
N ILE A 189 -5.23 -1.93 29.97
CA ILE A 189 -5.97 -3.17 30.28
C ILE A 189 -6.92 -3.50 29.13
N ASP A 190 -7.69 -2.54 28.65
CA ASP A 190 -8.64 -2.74 27.56
C ASP A 190 -7.91 -3.09 26.24
N LEU A 191 -6.78 -2.44 25.93
CA LEU A 191 -5.95 -2.77 24.77
C LEU A 191 -5.40 -4.21 24.82
N ILE A 192 -4.85 -4.65 25.95
CA ILE A 192 -4.31 -6.02 26.08
C ILE A 192 -5.46 -7.04 26.00
N LYS A 193 -6.63 -6.73 26.56
CA LYS A 193 -7.82 -7.56 26.41
C LYS A 193 -8.30 -7.63 24.97
N ASP A 194 -8.31 -6.52 24.24
CA ASP A 194 -8.68 -6.50 22.82
C ASP A 194 -7.73 -7.36 21.97
N VAL A 195 -6.43 -7.40 22.31
CA VAL A 195 -5.45 -8.30 21.70
C VAL A 195 -5.75 -9.76 22.05
N GLU A 196 -6.01 -10.09 23.32
CA GLU A 196 -6.41 -11.45 23.73
C GLU A 196 -7.73 -11.86 23.07
N ASP A 197 -8.73 -10.97 22.97
CA ASP A 197 -10.01 -11.17 22.28
C ASP A 197 -9.80 -11.44 20.79
N PHE A 198 -8.92 -10.68 20.14
CA PHE A 198 -8.56 -10.89 18.74
C PHE A 198 -7.94 -12.27 18.54
N LEU A 199 -6.93 -12.63 19.34
CA LEU A 199 -6.26 -13.93 19.25
C LEU A 199 -7.23 -15.08 19.56
N TYR A 200 -8.08 -14.94 20.57
CA TYR A 200 -9.05 -15.96 20.96
C TYR A 200 -10.09 -16.17 19.85
N LYS A 201 -10.59 -15.09 19.23
CA LYS A 201 -11.48 -15.19 18.06
C LYS A 201 -10.79 -15.86 16.87
N ALA A 202 -9.55 -15.46 16.56
CA ALA A 202 -8.81 -15.96 15.40
C ALA A 202 -8.35 -17.42 15.55
N THR A 203 -8.09 -17.88 16.78
CA THR A 203 -7.57 -19.24 17.04
C THR A 203 -8.63 -20.24 17.44
N ILE A 204 -9.69 -19.81 18.15
CA ILE A 204 -10.72 -20.70 18.74
C ILE A 204 -12.11 -20.47 18.12
N GLN A 205 -12.62 -19.23 18.08
CA GLN A 205 -14.04 -19.01 17.71
C GLN A 205 -14.30 -19.09 16.20
N ASN A 206 -13.37 -18.62 15.38
CA ASN A 206 -13.57 -18.50 13.94
C ASN A 206 -12.73 -19.53 13.17
N VAL A 207 -13.41 -20.57 12.68
CA VAL A 207 -12.78 -21.68 11.94
C VAL A 207 -12.09 -21.21 10.65
N ASN A 208 -12.63 -20.20 9.96
CA ASN A 208 -12.05 -19.69 8.72
C ASN A 208 -10.83 -18.82 8.98
N ALA A 209 -10.89 -17.93 9.97
CA ALA A 209 -9.72 -17.14 10.39
C ALA A 209 -8.59 -18.07 10.86
N ARG A 210 -8.96 -19.15 11.58
CA ARG A 210 -8.03 -20.19 12.00
C ARG A 210 -7.38 -20.91 10.83
N ALA A 211 -8.17 -21.41 9.87
CA ALA A 211 -7.63 -22.03 8.66
C ALA A 211 -6.74 -21.05 7.87
N GLY A 212 -7.06 -19.76 7.89
CA GLY A 212 -6.25 -18.71 7.29
C GLY A 212 -4.88 -18.56 7.95
N LEU A 213 -4.85 -18.51 9.29
CA LEU A 213 -3.60 -18.47 10.08
C LEU A 213 -2.72 -19.69 9.83
N GLU A 214 -3.31 -20.88 9.74
CA GLU A 214 -2.59 -22.12 9.42
C GLU A 214 -1.88 -22.01 8.07
N LYS A 215 -2.58 -21.57 7.03
CA LYS A 215 -1.99 -21.38 5.69
C LYS A 215 -0.89 -20.32 5.65
N VAL A 216 -1.05 -19.21 6.37
CA VAL A 216 -0.01 -18.17 6.45
C VAL A 216 1.25 -18.74 7.10
N MET A 217 1.10 -19.43 8.24
CA MET A 217 2.21 -20.08 8.95
C MET A 217 2.89 -21.15 8.09
N GLU A 218 2.12 -21.98 7.40
CA GLU A 218 2.63 -22.99 6.44
C GLU A 218 3.43 -22.33 5.32
N ALA A 219 2.91 -21.26 4.72
CA ALA A 219 3.57 -20.56 3.62
C ALA A 219 4.87 -19.88 4.06
N LEU A 220 4.94 -19.35 5.29
CA LEU A 220 6.17 -18.78 5.86
C LEU A 220 7.24 -19.87 6.12
N GLY A 221 6.84 -21.09 6.45
CA GLY A 221 7.72 -22.24 6.61
C GLY A 221 8.09 -22.96 5.30
N ASP A 222 7.45 -22.62 4.18
CA ASP A 222 7.62 -23.31 2.90
C ASP A 222 9.01 -23.06 2.29
N PRO A 223 9.82 -24.11 2.06
CA PRO A 223 11.13 -23.99 1.41
C PRO A 223 11.07 -23.43 0.00
N ALA A 224 9.97 -23.62 -0.73
CA ALA A 224 9.78 -23.05 -2.07
C ALA A 224 9.67 -21.53 -2.04
N LEU A 225 9.13 -20.96 -0.95
CA LEU A 225 8.94 -19.52 -0.78
C LEU A 225 10.18 -18.88 -0.16
N ASN A 226 10.69 -19.45 0.94
CA ASN A 226 11.73 -18.80 1.74
C ASN A 226 13.11 -19.50 1.72
N GLY A 227 13.30 -20.56 0.94
CA GLY A 227 14.55 -21.34 0.93
C GLY A 227 15.81 -20.55 0.51
N ASP A 228 15.64 -19.53 -0.34
CA ASP A 228 16.72 -18.62 -0.78
C ASP A 228 16.89 -17.39 0.14
N ARG A 229 16.05 -17.26 1.17
CA ARG A 229 15.95 -16.11 2.09
C ARG A 229 15.73 -14.76 1.40
N TYR A 230 15.36 -14.74 0.13
CA TYR A 230 15.13 -13.50 -0.60
C TYR A 230 13.89 -12.79 -0.07
N LEU A 231 12.75 -13.50 -0.04
CA LEU A 231 11.48 -12.96 0.46
C LEU A 231 11.56 -12.57 1.93
N LYS A 232 12.25 -13.36 2.76
CA LYS A 232 12.59 -12.99 4.14
C LYS A 232 13.25 -11.60 4.20
N ARG A 233 14.33 -11.39 3.43
CA ARG A 233 15.05 -10.11 3.41
C ARG A 233 14.18 -8.96 2.94
N LYS A 234 13.33 -9.19 1.93
CA LYS A 234 12.36 -8.18 1.45
C LYS A 234 11.31 -7.85 2.50
N LEU A 235 10.75 -8.83 3.19
CA LEU A 235 9.79 -8.63 4.28
C LEU A 235 10.40 -7.85 5.45
N VAL A 236 11.63 -8.21 5.84
CA VAL A 236 12.40 -7.48 6.86
C VAL A 236 12.69 -6.05 6.39
N GLY A 237 13.10 -5.87 5.12
CA GLY A 237 13.34 -4.57 4.51
C GLY A 237 12.09 -3.67 4.49
N LEU A 238 10.90 -4.25 4.27
CA LEU A 238 9.63 -3.52 4.36
C LEU A 238 9.37 -3.00 5.77
N LEU A 239 9.55 -3.85 6.79
CA LEU A 239 9.38 -3.45 8.20
C LEU A 239 10.39 -2.38 8.60
N VAL A 240 11.65 -2.55 8.20
CA VAL A 240 12.71 -1.56 8.39
C VAL A 240 12.36 -0.24 7.71
N GLY A 241 11.88 -0.26 6.46
CA GLY A 241 11.49 0.93 5.73
C GLY A 241 10.34 1.69 6.42
N LEU A 242 9.37 0.98 6.99
CA LEU A 242 8.30 1.59 7.80
C LEU A 242 8.82 2.17 9.12
N GLY A 243 9.84 1.57 9.73
CA GLY A 243 10.51 2.16 10.90
C GLY A 243 11.34 3.38 10.55
N ASP A 244 12.21 3.24 9.55
CA ASP A 244 13.16 4.26 9.13
C ASP A 244 12.48 5.53 8.63
N MET A 245 11.26 5.44 8.06
CA MET A 245 10.51 6.64 7.67
C MET A 245 10.24 7.57 8.84
N LEU A 246 10.06 7.03 10.05
CA LEU A 246 9.81 7.80 11.27
C LEU A 246 11.10 8.43 11.83
N GLY A 247 12.27 8.00 11.35
CA GLY A 247 13.55 8.65 11.59
C GLY A 247 13.91 9.73 10.55
N GLN A 248 13.16 9.83 9.46
CA GLN A 248 13.39 10.82 8.42
C GLN A 248 12.82 12.19 8.79
N LYS A 249 13.24 13.21 8.03
CA LYS A 249 12.67 14.55 8.09
C LYS A 249 11.90 14.86 6.82
N ALA A 250 10.76 15.52 6.92
CA ALA A 250 9.87 15.86 5.81
C ALA A 250 10.09 17.29 5.27
N GLY A 251 9.59 17.56 4.07
CA GLY A 251 9.64 18.86 3.38
C GLY A 251 10.85 19.05 2.46
N PHE A 252 10.78 20.05 1.58
CA PHE A 252 11.81 20.36 0.56
C PHE A 252 13.22 20.57 1.13
N SER A 253 13.32 21.19 2.31
CA SER A 253 14.59 21.42 3.02
C SER A 253 14.81 20.45 4.18
N ASN A 254 14.00 19.37 4.28
CA ASN A 254 14.05 18.40 5.37
C ASN A 254 13.95 19.05 6.76
N TYR A 255 13.06 20.03 6.89
CA TYR A 255 12.98 20.89 8.08
C TYR A 255 12.01 20.35 9.15
N ARG A 256 11.03 19.51 8.79
CA ARG A 256 10.07 18.95 9.75
C ARG A 256 10.47 17.55 10.20
N SER A 257 10.36 17.26 11.49
CA SER A 257 10.53 15.91 12.02
C SER A 257 9.28 15.05 11.77
N ALA A 258 9.42 13.73 11.86
CA ALA A 258 8.32 12.80 11.63
C ALA A 258 7.19 12.95 12.65
N ASP A 259 7.51 13.23 13.92
CA ASP A 259 6.49 13.48 14.96
C ASP A 259 5.62 14.70 14.63
N TYR A 260 6.25 15.78 14.15
CA TYR A 260 5.53 16.98 13.75
C TYR A 260 4.60 16.67 12.56
N ALA A 261 5.07 15.90 11.58
CA ALA A 261 4.25 15.48 10.44
C ALA A 261 3.02 14.65 10.87
N VAL A 262 3.16 13.76 11.85
CA VAL A 262 2.05 12.96 12.39
C VAL A 262 1.06 13.83 13.17
N LYS A 263 1.53 14.70 14.07
CA LYS A 263 0.66 15.64 14.81
C LYS A 263 -0.16 16.49 13.85
N GLN A 264 0.50 17.01 12.82
CA GLN A 264 -0.14 17.84 11.82
C GLN A 264 -1.13 17.07 10.95
N LEU A 265 -0.86 15.79 10.66
CA LEU A 265 -1.83 14.91 10.00
C LEU A 265 -3.09 14.74 10.85
N ILE A 266 -2.96 14.52 12.17
CA ILE A 266 -4.13 14.39 13.07
C ILE A 266 -4.99 15.66 13.00
N VAL A 267 -4.37 16.83 13.15
CA VAL A 267 -5.05 18.14 13.03
C VAL A 267 -5.72 18.30 11.65
N ASN A 268 -5.06 17.91 10.58
CA ASN A 268 -5.63 18.03 9.24
C ASN A 268 -6.77 17.04 8.99
N LEU A 269 -6.69 15.82 9.52
CA LEU A 269 -7.78 14.85 9.45
C LEU A 269 -9.01 15.34 10.18
N GLU A 270 -8.85 15.94 11.36
CA GLU A 270 -9.97 16.60 12.04
C GLU A 270 -10.55 17.73 11.16
N ASN A 271 -9.74 18.72 10.82
CA ASN A 271 -10.20 19.92 10.10
C ASN A 271 -10.88 19.66 8.74
N TYR A 272 -10.46 18.60 8.03
CA TYR A 272 -10.94 18.30 6.68
C TYR A 272 -11.76 17.01 6.55
N THR A 273 -11.78 16.12 7.55
CA THR A 273 -12.46 14.82 7.43
C THR A 273 -13.34 14.45 8.62
N THR A 274 -13.38 15.25 9.70
CA THR A 274 -14.39 15.10 10.76
C THR A 274 -15.34 16.30 10.81
N ALA A 275 -16.59 16.05 11.20
CA ALA A 275 -17.56 17.11 11.43
C ALA A 275 -17.44 17.63 12.87
N ALA A 276 -17.57 18.95 13.11
CA ALA A 276 -17.48 19.48 14.47
C ALA A 276 -18.53 18.86 15.40
N THR A 277 -18.08 18.37 16.55
CA THR A 277 -18.90 17.70 17.58
C THR A 277 -19.36 18.67 18.70
N GLY A 278 -18.88 19.92 18.71
CA GLY A 278 -19.03 20.87 19.83
C GLY A 278 -19.48 22.32 19.50
N ILE A 279 -19.20 23.26 20.41
CA ILE A 279 -19.50 24.72 20.31
C ILE A 279 -18.34 25.49 19.65
N GLU A 280 -17.28 24.78 19.28
CA GLU A 280 -16.07 25.24 18.59
C GLU A 280 -16.38 25.83 17.21
N SER A 281 -15.42 26.53 16.60
CA SER A 281 -15.57 27.01 15.22
C SER A 281 -15.73 25.86 14.24
N ASN A 282 -16.73 25.93 13.36
CA ASN A 282 -16.97 24.94 12.30
C ASN A 282 -15.67 24.54 11.57
N ASN A 283 -15.41 23.24 11.46
CA ASN A 283 -14.34 22.67 10.64
C ASN A 283 -14.49 23.12 9.18
N ILE A 284 -13.41 23.07 8.40
CA ILE A 284 -13.32 23.69 7.07
C ILE A 284 -14.43 23.19 6.14
N TYR A 285 -14.85 21.94 6.29
CA TYR A 285 -15.89 21.31 5.48
C TYR A 285 -17.29 21.24 6.12
N ASP A 286 -17.49 21.64 7.38
CA ASP A 286 -18.78 21.54 8.10
C ASP A 286 -19.92 22.30 7.42
N ASN A 287 -19.59 23.43 6.81
CA ASN A 287 -20.52 24.27 6.05
C ASN A 287 -20.49 23.96 4.55
N GLN A 288 -19.75 22.94 4.13
CA GLN A 288 -19.56 22.56 2.74
C GLN A 288 -20.35 21.30 2.40
N TRP A 289 -20.68 21.17 1.11
CA TRP A 289 -21.39 20.02 0.54
C TRP A 289 -20.68 18.68 0.77
N ALA A 290 -19.37 18.69 1.07
CA ALA A 290 -18.53 17.52 1.24
C ALA A 290 -19.05 16.55 2.32
N TYR A 291 -19.82 17.02 3.32
CA TYR A 291 -20.44 16.20 4.35
C TYR A 291 -21.91 15.81 4.13
N TYR A 292 -22.64 16.51 3.27
CA TYR A 292 -24.10 16.36 3.15
C TYR A 292 -24.56 15.44 2.00
N GLN A 293 -23.64 14.91 1.19
CA GLN A 293 -24.01 14.05 0.06
C GLN A 293 -24.26 12.60 0.51
N GLN A 294 -25.52 12.17 0.39
CA GLN A 294 -26.01 10.84 0.82
C GLN A 294 -26.09 9.80 -0.32
N THR A 295 -25.73 10.16 -1.57
CA THR A 295 -25.94 9.28 -2.74
C THR A 295 -24.69 8.50 -3.13
N LEU A 296 -24.91 7.27 -3.65
CA LEU A 296 -23.87 6.38 -4.15
C LEU A 296 -23.11 7.03 -5.34
N GLY A 297 -21.80 7.25 -5.21
CA GLY A 297 -20.94 7.74 -6.31
C GLY A 297 -19.69 8.49 -5.84
N ALA A 298 -19.03 9.20 -6.76
CA ALA A 298 -17.87 10.06 -6.48
C ALA A 298 -18.19 11.29 -5.61
N GLY A 299 -19.48 11.62 -5.46
CA GLY A 299 -20.00 12.59 -4.49
C GLY A 299 -20.48 11.90 -3.20
N LYS A 300 -19.74 10.93 -2.68
CA LYS A 300 -19.96 10.39 -1.34
C LYS A 300 -19.32 11.33 -0.31
N ASN A 301 -19.86 11.29 0.91
CA ASN A 301 -19.31 12.04 2.03
C ASN A 301 -17.79 11.81 2.20
N ALA A 302 -17.04 12.90 2.41
CA ALA A 302 -15.60 12.90 2.69
C ALA A 302 -15.25 12.64 4.17
N GLU A 303 -16.25 12.32 4.99
CA GLU A 303 -16.08 11.99 6.39
C GLU A 303 -15.20 10.76 6.61
N LEU A 304 -14.33 10.85 7.62
CA LEU A 304 -13.21 9.95 7.84
C LEU A 304 -13.65 8.49 7.95
N LYS A 305 -14.72 8.21 8.72
CA LYS A 305 -15.26 6.85 8.83
C LYS A 305 -15.67 6.33 7.45
N ASN A 306 -16.44 7.10 6.68
CA ASN A 306 -16.88 6.66 5.35
C ASN A 306 -15.71 6.43 4.40
N VAL A 307 -14.69 7.28 4.45
CA VAL A 307 -13.48 7.14 3.63
C VAL A 307 -12.72 5.87 4.02
N LEU A 308 -12.48 5.64 5.30
CA LEU A 308 -11.72 4.47 5.78
C LEU A 308 -12.48 3.16 5.55
N VAL A 309 -13.81 3.14 5.73
CA VAL A 309 -14.66 1.97 5.44
C VAL A 309 -14.64 1.66 3.94
N ASP A 310 -14.87 2.65 3.07
CA ASP A 310 -14.86 2.44 1.62
C ASP A 310 -13.43 2.08 1.13
N LEU A 311 -12.38 2.61 1.76
CA LEU A 311 -10.99 2.27 1.45
C LEU A 311 -10.69 0.81 1.82
N TYR A 312 -11.09 0.39 3.03
CA TYR A 312 -10.96 -0.98 3.48
C TYR A 312 -11.68 -1.94 2.52
N GLN A 313 -12.93 -1.65 2.15
CA GLN A 313 -13.68 -2.45 1.17
C GLN A 313 -12.98 -2.49 -0.19
N SER A 314 -12.47 -1.36 -0.68
CA SER A 314 -11.76 -1.31 -1.98
C SER A 314 -10.47 -2.11 -1.98
N VAL A 315 -9.71 -2.09 -0.87
CA VAL A 315 -8.50 -2.91 -0.69
C VAL A 315 -8.85 -4.39 -0.56
N ARG A 316 -9.90 -4.73 0.20
CA ARG A 316 -10.41 -6.10 0.30
C ARG A 316 -10.87 -6.62 -1.06
N ASP A 317 -11.56 -5.82 -1.87
CA ASP A 317 -12.00 -6.18 -3.22
C ASP A 317 -10.85 -6.41 -4.21
N LEU A 318 -9.64 -5.88 -3.96
CA LEU A 318 -8.45 -6.22 -4.77
C LEU A 318 -7.90 -7.61 -4.43
N LEU A 319 -8.07 -8.05 -3.19
CA LEU A 319 -7.62 -9.36 -2.73
C LEU A 319 -8.68 -10.42 -3.01
N GLN A 320 -9.93 -10.15 -2.62
CA GLN A 320 -11.11 -10.97 -2.88
C GLN A 320 -12.03 -10.24 -3.87
N PRO A 321 -11.75 -10.32 -5.18
CA PRO A 321 -12.55 -9.61 -6.15
C PRO A 321 -13.98 -10.15 -6.22
N PRO A 322 -15.01 -9.28 -6.15
CA PRO A 322 -16.38 -9.73 -6.22
C PRO A 322 -16.68 -10.28 -7.61
N SER A 323 -17.42 -11.39 -7.66
CA SER A 323 -17.79 -12.07 -8.91
C SER A 323 -18.62 -11.20 -9.87
N SER A 324 -19.08 -10.03 -9.44
CA SER A 324 -19.73 -9.03 -10.29
C SER A 324 -18.75 -8.33 -11.25
N TYR A 325 -17.48 -8.18 -10.85
CA TYR A 325 -16.48 -7.43 -11.60
C TYR A 325 -15.46 -8.32 -12.32
N VAL A 326 -15.17 -9.51 -11.81
CA VAL A 326 -14.14 -10.40 -12.39
C VAL A 326 -14.69 -11.67 -13.01
N VAL A 327 -13.91 -12.29 -13.89
CA VAL A 327 -14.18 -13.61 -14.48
C VAL A 327 -14.02 -14.72 -13.43
N ASP A 328 -12.93 -14.70 -12.67
CA ASP A 328 -12.64 -15.69 -11.63
C ASP A 328 -12.42 -15.01 -10.27
N SER A 329 -13.43 -15.10 -9.40
CA SER A 329 -13.34 -14.56 -8.03
C SER A 329 -12.50 -15.41 -7.08
N SER A 330 -12.04 -16.59 -7.50
CA SER A 330 -11.16 -17.44 -6.69
C SER A 330 -9.68 -17.07 -6.84
N THR A 331 -9.32 -16.38 -7.92
CA THR A 331 -7.95 -15.91 -8.17
C THR A 331 -7.81 -14.45 -7.71
N PRO A 332 -6.96 -14.14 -6.71
CA PRO A 332 -6.72 -12.77 -6.27
C PRO A 332 -6.10 -11.90 -7.37
N ILE A 333 -6.46 -10.61 -7.42
CA ILE A 333 -5.79 -9.68 -8.34
C ILE A 333 -4.32 -9.55 -7.97
N LEU A 334 -3.97 -9.62 -6.67
CA LEU A 334 -2.59 -9.57 -6.21
C LEU A 334 -1.75 -10.73 -6.76
N GLU A 335 -2.34 -11.92 -6.90
CA GLU A 335 -1.65 -13.07 -7.52
C GLU A 335 -1.32 -12.77 -8.98
N THR A 336 -2.34 -12.38 -9.75
CA THR A 336 -2.18 -12.07 -11.18
C THR A 336 -1.22 -10.88 -11.36
N TRP A 337 -1.28 -9.88 -10.48
CA TRP A 337 -0.37 -8.73 -10.48
C TRP A 337 1.08 -9.16 -10.22
N SER A 338 1.33 -10.05 -9.26
CA SER A 338 2.66 -10.59 -8.99
C SER A 338 3.24 -11.32 -10.22
N ILE A 339 2.43 -12.15 -10.89
CA ILE A 339 2.81 -12.87 -12.11
C ILE A 339 3.17 -11.88 -13.21
N ARG A 340 2.34 -10.85 -13.44
CA ARG A 340 2.63 -9.82 -14.45
C ARG A 340 3.86 -9.00 -14.12
N MET A 341 4.12 -8.72 -12.85
CA MET A 341 5.36 -8.08 -12.41
C MET A 341 6.58 -8.96 -12.73
N ASN A 342 6.50 -10.28 -12.50
CA ASN A 342 7.55 -11.23 -12.86
C ASN A 342 7.81 -11.27 -14.37
N ASP A 343 6.73 -11.29 -15.17
CA ASP A 343 6.78 -11.37 -16.65
C ASP A 343 7.59 -10.22 -17.29
N LEU A 344 7.69 -9.05 -16.63
CA LEU A 344 8.53 -7.94 -17.08
C LEU A 344 10.03 -8.34 -17.15
N GLY A 345 10.48 -9.22 -16.27
CA GLY A 345 11.84 -9.78 -16.25
C GLY A 345 12.95 -8.84 -15.77
N PHE A 346 12.61 -7.63 -15.29
CA PHE A 346 13.56 -6.69 -14.66
C PHE A 346 13.01 -6.09 -13.35
N ALA A 347 11.78 -6.43 -12.97
CA ALA A 347 11.09 -5.79 -11.86
C ALA A 347 11.55 -6.26 -10.47
N SER A 348 12.23 -7.41 -10.39
CA SER A 348 12.89 -7.91 -9.17
C SER A 348 14.00 -6.99 -8.67
N ASP A 349 14.69 -6.32 -9.61
CA ASP A 349 15.88 -5.49 -9.36
C ASP A 349 15.59 -3.99 -9.45
N ILE A 350 14.31 -3.58 -9.47
CA ILE A 350 13.94 -2.17 -9.51
C ILE A 350 14.25 -1.49 -8.17
N ASP A 351 15.03 -0.42 -8.22
CA ASP A 351 15.42 0.43 -7.09
C ASP A 351 14.81 1.85 -7.23
N GLY A 352 14.69 2.63 -6.15
CA GLY A 352 14.28 4.03 -6.24
C GLY A 352 12.83 4.28 -6.71
N VAL A 353 11.94 3.33 -6.46
CA VAL A 353 10.48 3.50 -6.66
C VAL A 353 9.95 4.58 -5.73
N ASP A 354 10.43 4.59 -4.48
CA ASP A 354 10.13 5.57 -3.45
C ASP A 354 10.54 6.99 -3.86
N ALA A 355 11.72 7.14 -4.46
CA ALA A 355 12.17 8.42 -5.01
C ALA A 355 11.28 8.91 -6.17
N SER A 356 10.76 7.99 -6.99
CA SER A 356 9.79 8.32 -8.05
C SER A 356 8.45 8.77 -7.47
N LEU A 357 7.99 8.15 -6.37
CA LEU A 357 6.84 8.64 -5.60
C LEU A 357 7.11 10.04 -5.05
N GLY A 358 8.29 10.27 -4.47
CA GLY A 358 8.78 11.57 -4.01
C GLY A 358 8.62 12.65 -5.08
N LYS A 359 9.12 12.38 -6.28
CA LYS A 359 9.01 13.29 -7.43
C LYS A 359 7.58 13.46 -7.95
N MET A 360 6.73 12.44 -7.91
CA MET A 360 5.31 12.59 -8.26
C MET A 360 4.54 13.48 -7.28
N MET A 361 5.01 13.62 -6.04
CA MET A 361 4.50 14.61 -5.08
C MET A 361 5.11 15.99 -5.32
N GLU A 362 6.41 16.04 -5.69
CA GLU A 362 7.19 17.23 -6.03
C GLU A 362 6.58 18.06 -7.15
N LEU A 363 6.24 17.37 -8.22
CA LEU A 363 5.84 17.98 -9.47
C LEU A 363 4.33 18.22 -9.53
N ASP A 364 3.92 19.22 -10.31
CA ASP A 364 2.54 19.40 -10.75
C ASP A 364 2.20 18.51 -11.95
N LEU A 365 0.96 18.58 -12.44
CA LEU A 365 0.51 17.78 -13.59
C LEU A 365 1.33 17.99 -14.87
N ASN A 366 1.97 19.15 -15.04
CA ASN A 366 2.80 19.49 -16.20
C ASN A 366 4.27 19.16 -15.99
N GLY A 367 4.65 18.61 -14.83
CA GLY A 367 6.04 18.30 -14.50
C GLY A 367 6.84 19.52 -14.03
N LEU A 368 6.18 20.59 -13.61
CA LEU A 368 6.82 21.76 -13.00
C LEU A 368 6.97 21.54 -11.49
N ASP A 369 8.07 21.98 -10.92
CA ASP A 369 8.33 21.89 -9.48
C ASP A 369 7.41 22.87 -8.71
N ARG A 370 6.68 22.34 -7.73
CA ARG A 370 5.67 23.07 -6.96
C ARG A 370 6.24 24.10 -5.98
N ASP A 371 7.52 23.95 -5.60
CA ASP A 371 8.23 24.87 -4.69
C ASP A 371 8.95 25.97 -5.48
N SER A 372 9.76 25.57 -6.48
CA SER A 372 10.64 26.51 -7.16
C SER A 372 10.01 27.27 -8.34
N ASP A 373 8.94 26.76 -8.96
CA ASP A 373 8.30 27.37 -10.12
C ASP A 373 7.02 28.15 -9.75
N GLY A 374 7.04 29.48 -9.95
CA GLY A 374 5.88 30.35 -9.69
C GLY A 374 4.67 30.09 -10.62
N SER A 375 4.86 29.36 -11.72
CA SER A 375 3.80 28.98 -12.67
C SER A 375 3.22 27.58 -12.43
N SER A 376 3.79 26.81 -11.50
CA SER A 376 3.30 25.47 -11.15
C SER A 376 1.89 25.52 -10.56
N TYR A 377 1.10 24.47 -10.79
CA TYR A 377 -0.15 24.28 -10.06
C TYR A 377 0.08 23.79 -8.63
N SER A 378 -0.82 24.11 -7.71
CA SER A 378 -0.66 23.76 -6.29
C SER A 378 -1.00 22.30 -5.96
N VAL A 379 -1.56 21.51 -6.88
CA VAL A 379 -1.90 20.09 -6.68
C VAL A 379 -0.85 19.20 -7.32
N SER A 380 -0.45 18.11 -6.64
CA SER A 380 0.60 17.21 -7.12
C SER A 380 0.22 16.44 -8.39
N ALA A 381 1.22 15.95 -9.12
CA ALA A 381 1.04 15.06 -10.26
C ALA A 381 0.33 13.76 -9.85
N LEU A 382 0.67 13.23 -8.66
CA LEU A 382 0.03 12.03 -8.11
C LEU A 382 -1.48 12.22 -7.90
N GLU A 383 -1.87 13.31 -7.24
CA GLU A 383 -3.28 13.63 -7.01
C GLU A 383 -4.04 13.84 -8.34
N ASN A 384 -3.45 14.57 -9.29
CA ASN A 384 -4.05 14.79 -10.61
C ASN A 384 -4.20 13.49 -11.42
N LEU A 385 -3.24 12.57 -11.31
CA LEU A 385 -3.33 11.26 -11.96
C LEU A 385 -4.51 10.45 -11.41
N LEU A 386 -4.66 10.36 -10.09
CA LEU A 386 -5.79 9.67 -9.46
C LEU A 386 -7.11 10.35 -9.83
N PHE A 387 -7.14 11.68 -9.86
CA PHE A 387 -8.30 12.44 -10.28
C PHE A 387 -8.69 12.14 -11.73
N MET A 388 -7.71 12.05 -12.63
CA MET A 388 -7.93 11.70 -14.04
C MET A 388 -8.50 10.29 -14.19
N LEU A 389 -8.04 9.31 -13.41
CA LEU A 389 -8.61 7.95 -13.41
C LEU A 389 -10.10 7.97 -13.05
N VAL A 390 -10.47 8.78 -12.07
CA VAL A 390 -11.88 8.95 -11.68
C VAL A 390 -12.67 9.66 -12.77
N LEU A 391 -12.15 10.75 -13.35
CA LEU A 391 -12.80 11.46 -14.45
C LEU A 391 -13.06 10.52 -15.64
N GLY A 392 -12.05 9.75 -16.05
CA GLY A 392 -12.17 8.82 -17.17
C GLY A 392 -13.19 7.70 -16.96
N ASP A 393 -13.55 7.42 -15.71
CA ASP A 393 -14.52 6.40 -15.31
C ASP A 393 -15.94 6.95 -15.14
N VAL A 394 -16.10 8.24 -14.81
CA VAL A 394 -17.41 8.86 -14.57
C VAL A 394 -17.92 9.74 -15.71
N TYR A 395 -17.05 10.18 -16.61
CA TYR A 395 -17.39 11.12 -17.67
C TYR A 395 -18.08 10.45 -18.86
N GLY A 396 -19.26 10.94 -19.24
CA GLY A 396 -19.99 10.49 -20.43
C GLY A 396 -21.50 10.60 -20.27
N TYR A 397 -22.20 11.11 -21.29
CA TYR A 397 -23.60 11.51 -21.15
C TYR A 397 -24.50 11.10 -22.31
N GLN A 398 -25.80 10.95 -22.01
CA GLN A 398 -26.83 10.74 -23.02
C GLN A 398 -27.42 12.07 -23.46
N TRP A 399 -27.41 12.29 -24.76
CA TRP A 399 -27.95 13.44 -25.44
C TRP A 399 -29.34 13.14 -25.98
N ALA A 400 -30.24 14.12 -25.88
CA ALA A 400 -31.57 14.01 -26.45
C ALA A 400 -31.48 13.94 -27.98
N ASN A 401 -31.94 12.84 -28.57
CA ASN A 401 -31.72 12.48 -29.98
C ASN A 401 -33.00 12.41 -30.84
N SER A 402 -34.14 12.87 -30.30
CA SER A 402 -35.45 12.85 -30.99
C SER A 402 -35.87 14.23 -31.51
N PRO A 403 -36.50 14.33 -32.70
CA PRO A 403 -37.11 15.57 -33.20
C PRO A 403 -38.26 16.07 -32.29
N PRO A 404 -38.58 17.38 -32.29
CA PRO A 404 -37.91 18.46 -33.03
C PRO A 404 -36.56 18.87 -32.42
N PHE A 405 -35.62 19.29 -33.27
CA PHE A 405 -34.27 19.74 -32.89
C PHE A 405 -34.14 21.28 -32.83
N SER A 406 -35.26 21.99 -32.92
CA SER A 406 -35.37 23.44 -32.99
C SER A 406 -34.94 24.21 -31.74
N SER A 407 -34.58 23.54 -30.63
CA SER A 407 -34.02 24.22 -29.45
C SER A 407 -32.61 24.71 -29.71
N SER A 408 -32.29 25.95 -29.36
CA SER A 408 -30.92 26.49 -29.50
C SER A 408 -29.92 25.83 -28.54
N SER A 409 -30.40 25.27 -27.43
CA SER A 409 -29.54 24.64 -26.42
C SER A 409 -29.47 23.13 -26.60
N PRO A 410 -28.27 22.51 -26.53
CA PRO A 410 -28.10 21.07 -26.36
C PRO A 410 -28.82 20.58 -25.09
N THR A 411 -29.31 19.34 -25.11
CA THR A 411 -30.07 18.77 -23.98
C THR A 411 -29.56 17.38 -23.63
N ILE A 412 -29.32 17.16 -22.34
CA ILE A 412 -28.82 15.90 -21.77
C ILE A 412 -29.94 15.22 -21.00
N THR A 413 -30.11 13.91 -21.20
CA THR A 413 -31.17 13.10 -20.57
C THR A 413 -30.67 12.26 -19.40
N GLY A 414 -29.35 12.11 -19.24
CA GLY A 414 -28.74 11.34 -18.15
C GLY A 414 -27.27 10.98 -18.41
N GLN A 415 -26.71 10.09 -17.60
CA GLN A 415 -25.39 9.47 -17.85
C GLN A 415 -25.48 8.39 -18.93
N SER A 416 -24.43 8.24 -19.74
CA SER A 416 -24.40 7.32 -20.88
C SER A 416 -24.59 5.85 -20.52
N ASN A 417 -24.15 5.41 -19.33
CA ASN A 417 -24.34 4.05 -18.86
C ASN A 417 -24.72 4.02 -17.36
N SER A 418 -26.02 3.98 -17.07
CA SER A 418 -26.57 4.05 -15.70
C SER A 418 -25.98 2.97 -14.79
N GLY A 419 -25.19 3.38 -13.78
CA GLY A 419 -24.65 2.49 -12.75
C GLY A 419 -23.32 1.78 -13.08
N GLN A 420 -22.78 1.93 -14.30
CA GLN A 420 -21.54 1.27 -14.74
C GLN A 420 -20.42 2.24 -15.14
N GLY A 421 -20.54 3.53 -14.82
CA GLY A 421 -19.59 4.59 -15.20
C GLY A 421 -19.97 5.31 -16.51
N GLY A 422 -19.25 6.38 -16.83
CA GLY A 422 -19.49 7.16 -18.04
C GLY A 422 -18.81 6.54 -19.27
N ILE A 423 -19.57 6.38 -20.36
CA ILE A 423 -19.05 6.12 -21.71
C ILE A 423 -19.05 7.44 -22.48
N LEU A 424 -17.89 7.83 -23.00
CA LEU A 424 -17.79 9.02 -23.84
C LEU A 424 -18.58 8.81 -25.13
N THR A 425 -19.58 9.65 -25.38
CA THR A 425 -20.43 9.57 -26.57
C THR A 425 -19.94 10.49 -27.68
N LEU A 426 -20.38 10.25 -28.91
CA LEU A 426 -20.17 11.17 -30.02
C LEU A 426 -20.70 12.58 -29.69
N GLY A 427 -21.83 12.66 -28.97
CA GLY A 427 -22.41 13.88 -28.45
C GLY A 427 -21.45 14.67 -27.55
N ASP A 428 -20.74 13.98 -26.67
CA ASP A 428 -19.75 14.61 -25.78
C ASP A 428 -18.59 15.22 -26.58
N SER A 429 -18.11 14.50 -27.61
CA SER A 429 -17.04 14.99 -28.49
C SER A 429 -17.44 16.20 -29.33
N VAL A 430 -18.64 16.17 -29.92
CA VAL A 430 -19.12 17.30 -30.74
C VAL A 430 -19.51 18.49 -29.86
N PHE A 431 -19.92 18.26 -28.62
CA PHE A 431 -20.14 19.33 -27.65
C PHE A 431 -18.84 19.98 -27.21
N ALA A 432 -17.79 19.20 -26.97
CA ALA A 432 -16.45 19.70 -26.65
C ALA A 432 -15.84 20.53 -27.80
N LEU A 433 -16.16 20.17 -29.05
CA LEU A 433 -15.85 20.97 -30.24
C LEU A 433 -16.70 22.22 -30.40
N GLN A 434 -17.72 22.41 -29.54
CA GLN A 434 -18.74 23.44 -29.66
C GLN A 434 -19.54 23.39 -30.97
N SER A 435 -19.65 22.22 -31.61
CA SER A 435 -20.43 22.01 -32.83
C SER A 435 -21.88 22.48 -32.67
N LYS A 436 -22.55 22.82 -33.78
CA LYS A 436 -23.98 23.16 -33.78
C LYS A 436 -24.83 21.89 -33.62
N ILE A 437 -24.94 21.41 -32.37
CA ILE A 437 -25.68 20.19 -32.03
C ILE A 437 -27.17 20.37 -32.26
N ARG A 438 -27.76 21.48 -31.79
CA ARG A 438 -29.19 21.80 -31.95
C ARG A 438 -29.38 23.25 -32.45
N GLY A 439 -30.61 23.60 -32.86
CA GLY A 439 -30.97 24.97 -33.24
C GLY A 439 -31.37 25.18 -34.70
N ASP A 440 -31.35 24.12 -35.51
CA ASP A 440 -31.88 24.13 -36.88
C ASP A 440 -32.32 22.71 -37.26
N ASP A 441 -33.60 22.54 -37.60
CA ASP A 441 -34.18 21.26 -38.03
C ASP A 441 -33.68 20.83 -39.43
N THR A 442 -32.95 21.69 -40.14
CA THR A 442 -32.42 21.47 -41.50
C THR A 442 -30.90 21.37 -41.58
N LEU A 443 -30.16 22.18 -40.81
CA LEU A 443 -28.68 22.24 -40.80
C LEU A 443 -28.14 22.15 -39.37
N SER A 444 -28.10 20.93 -38.84
CA SER A 444 -27.47 20.60 -37.56
C SER A 444 -26.86 19.20 -37.58
N LEU A 445 -25.80 19.00 -36.80
CA LEU A 445 -25.10 17.71 -36.78
C LEU A 445 -26.00 16.60 -36.22
N ILE A 446 -26.83 16.88 -35.22
CA ILE A 446 -27.75 15.89 -34.67
C ILE A 446 -28.77 15.41 -35.70
N ARG A 447 -29.23 16.31 -36.60
CA ARG A 447 -30.14 15.98 -37.68
C ARG A 447 -29.47 15.03 -38.67
N PHE A 448 -28.24 15.32 -39.06
CA PHE A 448 -27.50 14.47 -39.99
C PHE A 448 -27.20 13.09 -39.40
N LEU A 449 -26.86 13.01 -38.11
CA LEU A 449 -26.69 11.74 -37.39
C LEU A 449 -28.01 10.96 -37.31
N TYR A 450 -29.12 11.65 -37.01
CA TYR A 450 -30.46 11.04 -37.00
C TYR A 450 -30.83 10.50 -38.40
N ASP A 451 -30.61 11.28 -39.46
CA ASP A 451 -30.89 10.85 -40.84
C ASP A 451 -29.97 9.71 -41.29
N SER A 452 -28.73 9.65 -40.78
CA SER A 452 -27.80 8.54 -40.99
C SER A 452 -28.36 7.25 -40.41
N GLN A 453 -28.92 7.32 -39.19
CA GLN A 453 -29.55 6.19 -38.52
C GLN A 453 -30.87 5.77 -39.18
N ALA A 454 -31.78 6.72 -39.40
CA ALA A 454 -33.17 6.45 -39.80
C ALA A 454 -33.30 5.94 -41.24
N ASN A 455 -32.39 6.35 -42.13
CA ASN A 455 -32.49 6.00 -43.56
C ASN A 455 -31.69 4.75 -43.94
N ALA A 456 -30.87 4.19 -43.04
CA ALA A 456 -29.99 3.04 -43.33
C ALA A 456 -29.13 3.21 -44.60
N LYS A 457 -28.64 4.44 -44.84
CA LYS A 457 -27.88 4.84 -46.04
C LYS A 457 -26.36 4.79 -45.83
N VAL A 458 -25.89 4.61 -44.60
CA VAL A 458 -24.47 4.53 -44.26
C VAL A 458 -24.07 3.06 -44.13
N TYR A 459 -22.96 2.68 -44.76
CA TYR A 459 -22.44 1.32 -44.79
C TYR A 459 -21.00 1.30 -44.33
N LYS A 460 -20.65 0.26 -43.58
CA LYS A 460 -19.30 -0.08 -43.14
C LYS A 460 -19.04 -1.54 -43.49
N ASN A 461 -17.98 -1.81 -44.24
CA ASN A 461 -17.64 -3.14 -44.77
C ASN A 461 -18.85 -3.85 -45.43
N GLY A 462 -19.61 -3.11 -46.23
CA GLY A 462 -20.78 -3.61 -46.98
C GLY A 462 -22.06 -3.81 -46.15
N SER A 463 -22.02 -3.66 -44.83
CA SER A 463 -23.20 -3.76 -43.95
C SER A 463 -23.68 -2.39 -43.51
N VAL A 464 -24.97 -2.23 -43.23
CA VAL A 464 -25.52 -0.96 -42.71
C VAL A 464 -24.87 -0.62 -41.38
N PHE A 465 -24.32 0.58 -41.27
CA PHE A 465 -23.74 1.12 -40.04
C PHE A 465 -24.76 2.01 -39.34
N SER A 466 -25.31 1.53 -38.22
CA SER A 466 -26.36 2.23 -37.46
C SER A 466 -25.80 2.82 -36.17
N PHE A 467 -25.82 4.15 -36.07
CA PHE A 467 -25.33 4.90 -34.93
C PHE A 467 -26.03 6.26 -34.83
N ASN A 468 -26.01 6.88 -33.66
CA ASN A 468 -26.52 8.25 -33.45
C ASN A 468 -25.59 9.04 -32.52
N ILE A 469 -26.07 10.20 -32.05
CA ILE A 469 -25.30 11.07 -31.15
C ILE A 469 -24.88 10.39 -29.83
N ASN A 470 -25.58 9.35 -29.40
CA ASN A 470 -25.27 8.59 -28.17
C ASN A 470 -24.37 7.37 -28.43
N ALA A 471 -23.90 7.20 -29.66
CA ALA A 471 -22.90 6.18 -30.00
C ALA A 471 -21.63 6.39 -29.16
N PRO A 472 -21.05 5.33 -28.57
CA PRO A 472 -19.75 5.43 -27.89
C PRO A 472 -18.69 5.96 -28.86
N ALA A 473 -18.00 7.06 -28.53
CA ALA A 473 -17.06 7.71 -29.44
C ALA A 473 -15.89 6.80 -29.84
N LEU A 474 -15.43 5.95 -28.91
CA LEU A 474 -14.35 5.00 -29.17
C LEU A 474 -14.74 3.93 -30.20
N MET A 475 -16.05 3.69 -30.46
CA MET A 475 -16.49 2.74 -31.49
C MET A 475 -16.08 3.13 -32.91
N PHE A 476 -15.76 4.41 -33.13
CA PHE A 476 -15.31 4.93 -34.42
C PHE A 476 -13.81 4.73 -34.66
N LEU A 477 -13.07 4.12 -33.72
CA LEU A 477 -11.67 3.76 -33.93
C LEU A 477 -11.53 2.70 -35.03
N GLN A 478 -10.51 2.88 -35.86
CA GLN A 478 -10.28 2.11 -37.09
C GLN A 478 -9.19 1.07 -36.91
N GLY A 479 -9.34 -0.09 -37.58
CA GLY A 479 -8.29 -1.09 -37.78
C GLY A 479 -7.32 -1.26 -36.62
N GLY A 480 -6.03 -0.98 -36.85
CA GLY A 480 -4.94 -1.09 -35.88
C GLY A 480 -4.94 -0.05 -34.76
N SER A 481 -5.97 0.81 -34.64
CA SER A 481 -6.13 1.76 -33.53
C SER A 481 -7.24 1.41 -32.54
N ARG A 482 -8.01 0.34 -32.83
CA ARG A 482 -9.17 -0.08 -32.03
C ARG A 482 -8.84 -0.81 -30.73
N GLY A 483 -7.67 -1.44 -30.61
CA GLY A 483 -7.31 -2.19 -29.41
C GLY A 483 -8.08 -3.52 -29.31
N ALA A 484 -8.64 -3.84 -28.14
CA ALA A 484 -9.49 -5.02 -27.92
C ALA A 484 -10.97 -4.83 -28.29
N MET A 485 -11.38 -3.61 -28.64
CA MET A 485 -12.79 -3.32 -28.93
C MET A 485 -13.27 -4.05 -30.20
N ASN A 486 -14.52 -4.53 -30.14
CA ASN A 486 -15.15 -5.23 -31.26
C ASN A 486 -15.41 -4.33 -32.48
N ASN A 487 -15.21 -4.87 -33.69
CA ASN A 487 -15.63 -4.20 -34.92
C ASN A 487 -17.14 -4.35 -35.10
N VAL A 488 -17.90 -3.30 -34.77
CA VAL A 488 -19.37 -3.37 -34.83
C VAL A 488 -19.95 -2.37 -35.82
N ASN A 489 -21.07 -2.79 -36.42
CA ASN A 489 -21.87 -1.96 -37.34
C ASN A 489 -23.16 -1.45 -36.68
N ASN A 490 -23.35 -1.70 -35.38
CA ASN A 490 -24.49 -1.22 -34.62
C ASN A 490 -24.04 -0.83 -33.21
N GLN A 491 -24.36 0.40 -32.80
CA GLN A 491 -24.01 0.90 -31.46
C GLN A 491 -24.56 0.05 -30.31
N SER A 492 -25.68 -0.66 -30.49
CA SER A 492 -26.23 -1.54 -29.45
C SER A 492 -25.37 -2.78 -29.17
N LEU A 493 -24.39 -3.06 -30.05
CA LEU A 493 -23.43 -4.15 -29.91
C LEU A 493 -22.04 -3.64 -29.49
N ALA A 494 -21.91 -2.34 -29.19
CA ALA A 494 -20.65 -1.77 -28.73
C ALA A 494 -20.15 -2.50 -27.48
N ASP A 495 -18.84 -2.59 -27.36
CA ASP A 495 -18.21 -3.30 -26.26
C ASP A 495 -18.57 -2.65 -24.91
N PRO A 496 -19.12 -3.40 -23.93
CA PRO A 496 -19.57 -2.82 -22.66
C PRO A 496 -18.42 -2.34 -21.77
N ILE A 497 -17.19 -2.80 -22.00
CA ILE A 497 -16.01 -2.54 -21.19
C ILE A 497 -15.07 -1.59 -21.92
N TYR A 498 -14.56 -1.99 -23.08
CA TYR A 498 -13.52 -1.25 -23.82
C TYR A 498 -14.07 -0.02 -24.54
N ALA A 499 -15.39 0.20 -24.58
CA ALA A 499 -15.95 1.49 -24.96
C ALA A 499 -15.76 2.57 -23.88
N GLN A 500 -15.36 2.20 -22.66
CA GLN A 500 -14.99 3.13 -21.59
C GLN A 500 -13.53 3.58 -21.75
N THR A 501 -13.25 4.83 -21.37
CA THR A 501 -11.94 5.46 -21.57
C THR A 501 -10.80 4.75 -20.83
N ILE A 502 -11.00 4.44 -19.54
CA ILE A 502 -9.95 3.80 -18.71
C ILE A 502 -9.62 2.39 -19.19
N PRO A 503 -10.60 1.45 -19.33
CA PRO A 503 -10.33 0.13 -19.90
C PRO A 503 -9.64 0.18 -21.27
N PHE A 504 -10.07 1.07 -22.16
CA PHE A 504 -9.44 1.22 -23.48
C PHE A 504 -7.96 1.59 -23.38
N MET A 505 -7.61 2.60 -22.58
CA MET A 505 -6.23 3.06 -22.43
C MET A 505 -5.35 2.00 -21.76
N LEU A 506 -5.84 1.39 -20.67
CA LEU A 506 -5.09 0.36 -19.94
C LEU A 506 -4.91 -0.93 -20.76
N ASN A 507 -5.90 -1.29 -21.58
CA ASN A 507 -5.76 -2.38 -22.55
C ASN A 507 -4.63 -2.10 -23.54
N TRP A 508 -4.58 -0.90 -24.13
CA TRP A 508 -3.50 -0.52 -25.03
C TRP A 508 -2.12 -0.58 -24.39
N ILE A 509 -1.99 -0.17 -23.13
CA ILE A 509 -0.75 -0.30 -22.35
C ILE A 509 -0.34 -1.77 -22.24
N LYS A 510 -1.26 -2.67 -21.84
CA LYS A 510 -0.98 -4.12 -21.80
C LYS A 510 -0.56 -4.65 -23.16
N LYS A 511 -1.28 -4.31 -24.23
CA LYS A 511 -0.99 -4.79 -25.60
C LYS A 511 0.42 -4.42 -26.06
N VAL A 512 0.80 -3.17 -25.79
CA VAL A 512 2.08 -2.61 -26.21
C VAL A 512 3.24 -3.22 -25.42
N ILE A 513 3.05 -3.48 -24.12
CA ILE A 513 4.09 -3.98 -23.23
C ILE A 513 4.20 -5.51 -23.24
N TYR A 514 3.09 -6.24 -23.08
CA TYR A 514 3.08 -7.69 -22.91
C TYR A 514 2.74 -8.47 -24.19
N GLU A 515 1.87 -7.94 -25.06
CA GLU A 515 1.38 -8.69 -26.23
C GLU A 515 2.17 -8.38 -27.52
N GLY A 516 3.26 -7.62 -27.44
CA GLY A 516 4.16 -7.39 -28.59
C GLY A 516 3.58 -6.50 -29.70
N TYR A 517 2.61 -5.64 -29.38
CA TYR A 517 2.13 -4.58 -30.29
C TYR A 517 3.07 -3.38 -30.34
N GLY A 518 3.99 -3.25 -29.39
CA GLY A 518 5.05 -2.24 -29.40
C GLY A 518 6.13 -2.53 -30.45
N PRO A 519 6.72 -1.50 -31.08
CA PRO A 519 7.76 -1.69 -32.08
C PRO A 519 9.09 -2.13 -31.48
N TYR A 520 9.41 -1.73 -30.24
CA TYR A 520 10.69 -1.98 -29.60
C TYR A 520 10.72 -3.35 -28.90
N TYR A 521 11.84 -4.04 -29.00
CA TYR A 521 12.03 -5.35 -28.37
C TYR A 521 13.49 -5.57 -27.96
N SER A 522 13.72 -6.37 -26.93
CA SER A 522 15.05 -6.85 -26.56
C SER A 522 15.33 -8.22 -27.19
N SER A 523 16.61 -8.61 -27.24
CA SER A 523 16.99 -9.95 -27.71
C SER A 523 16.33 -11.08 -26.91
N GLU A 524 16.02 -10.84 -25.64
CA GLU A 524 15.41 -11.78 -24.71
C GLU A 524 13.88 -11.89 -24.85
N MET A 525 13.21 -10.84 -25.36
CA MET A 525 11.76 -10.84 -25.61
C MET A 525 11.41 -11.45 -26.97
N GLY A 526 12.35 -11.42 -27.91
CA GLY A 526 12.09 -11.75 -29.31
C GLY A 526 11.41 -10.60 -30.07
N ALA A 527 11.39 -10.66 -31.40
CA ALA A 527 10.80 -9.60 -32.21
C ALA A 527 9.28 -9.51 -31.95
N GLY A 528 8.79 -8.31 -31.58
CA GLY A 528 7.36 -8.05 -31.32
C GLY A 528 6.49 -8.47 -32.50
N ALA A 529 5.83 -9.62 -32.35
CA ALA A 529 5.20 -10.36 -33.44
C ALA A 529 3.92 -9.70 -33.97
N ASN A 530 3.27 -8.86 -33.15
CA ASN A 530 1.97 -8.25 -33.46
C ASN A 530 2.08 -6.80 -33.96
N TYR A 531 3.26 -6.18 -33.86
CA TYR A 531 3.48 -4.84 -34.40
C TYR A 531 3.42 -4.84 -35.94
N VAL A 532 2.59 -3.95 -36.49
CA VAL A 532 2.46 -3.69 -37.93
C VAL A 532 2.84 -2.25 -38.24
N SER A 533 3.72 -2.06 -39.23
CA SER A 533 4.17 -0.72 -39.65
C SER A 533 3.18 0.00 -40.56
N ALA A 534 2.17 -0.70 -41.07
CA ALA A 534 1.06 -0.13 -41.84
C ALA A 534 -0.19 -1.00 -41.73
N TRP A 535 -1.36 -0.38 -41.77
CA TRP A 535 -2.68 -1.01 -41.72
C TRP A 535 -3.73 -0.16 -42.45
N SER A 536 -4.91 -0.71 -42.72
CA SER A 536 -5.98 0.00 -43.44
C SER A 536 -7.21 0.23 -42.55
N THR A 537 -7.90 1.35 -42.76
CA THR A 537 -9.20 1.61 -42.12
C THR A 537 -10.29 0.69 -42.66
N ASP A 538 -11.46 0.67 -42.01
CA ASP A 538 -12.62 -0.02 -42.59
C ASP A 538 -13.07 0.68 -43.89
N GLU A 539 -13.78 -0.05 -44.77
CA GLU A 539 -14.40 0.51 -45.97
C GLU A 539 -15.73 1.18 -45.60
N TYR A 540 -15.88 2.46 -45.96
CA TYR A 540 -17.12 3.20 -45.74
C TYR A 540 -17.79 3.60 -47.04
N ARG A 541 -19.12 3.54 -47.06
CA ARG A 541 -19.95 4.00 -48.19
C ARG A 541 -21.19 4.69 -47.68
N ILE A 542 -21.56 5.80 -48.30
CA ILE A 542 -22.81 6.51 -48.02
C ILE A 542 -23.62 6.55 -49.30
N THR A 543 -24.86 6.06 -49.23
CA THR A 543 -25.79 6.08 -50.34
C THR A 543 -26.42 7.47 -50.45
N VAL A 544 -26.28 8.10 -51.60
CA VAL A 544 -26.79 9.44 -51.91
C VAL A 544 -27.65 9.39 -53.15
N ASP A 545 -28.86 9.93 -53.05
CA ASP A 545 -29.84 9.99 -54.12
C ASP A 545 -29.73 11.32 -54.86
N ARG A 546 -29.56 11.26 -56.19
CA ARG A 546 -29.70 12.45 -57.04
C ARG A 546 -31.17 12.87 -57.07
N LEU A 547 -31.43 14.16 -56.86
CA LEU A 547 -32.78 14.69 -56.87
C LEU A 547 -33.43 14.42 -58.25
N GLY A 548 -34.74 14.13 -58.31
CA GLY A 548 -35.49 14.07 -59.58
C GLY A 548 -35.13 12.97 -60.60
N ALA A 549 -34.19 12.06 -60.32
CA ALA A 549 -33.80 10.97 -61.23
C ALA A 549 -34.34 9.60 -60.75
N SER A 550 -34.99 8.84 -61.64
CA SER A 550 -35.53 7.50 -61.36
C SER A 550 -34.47 6.39 -61.26
N SER A 551 -33.19 6.67 -61.55
CA SER A 551 -32.06 5.72 -61.51
C SER A 551 -30.78 6.34 -60.92
N GLY A 552 -30.89 7.31 -60.00
CA GLY A 552 -29.78 8.17 -59.55
C GLY A 552 -29.25 7.91 -58.13
N THR A 553 -29.47 6.73 -57.56
CA THR A 553 -28.93 6.35 -56.25
C THR A 553 -27.51 5.81 -56.42
N HIS A 554 -26.53 6.46 -55.80
CA HIS A 554 -25.13 6.05 -55.87
C HIS A 554 -24.54 5.88 -54.48
N GLN A 555 -23.61 4.94 -54.34
CA GLN A 555 -22.79 4.80 -53.14
C GLN A 555 -21.51 5.60 -53.33
N ILE A 556 -21.26 6.51 -52.40
CA ILE A 556 -20.06 7.35 -52.39
C ILE A 556 -19.15 6.83 -51.30
N GLY A 557 -17.92 6.44 -51.64
CA GLY A 557 -16.86 6.06 -50.72
C GLY A 557 -16.00 7.23 -50.26
N ILE A 558 -15.06 6.94 -49.37
CA ILE A 558 -14.03 7.88 -48.89
C ILE A 558 -13.20 8.44 -50.06
N GLY A 559 -12.85 9.72 -50.05
CA GLY A 559 -12.17 10.36 -51.17
C GLY A 559 -13.05 10.56 -52.42
N GLY A 560 -14.37 10.40 -52.28
CA GLY A 560 -15.33 10.76 -53.32
C GLY A 560 -15.44 9.77 -54.47
N VAL A 561 -15.25 8.48 -54.25
CA VAL A 561 -15.39 7.44 -55.28
C VAL A 561 -16.86 6.97 -55.39
N GLN A 562 -17.43 6.85 -56.59
CA GLN A 562 -18.87 6.64 -56.81
C GLN A 562 -19.19 5.32 -57.54
N ASP A 563 -19.93 4.40 -56.93
CA ASP A 563 -20.40 3.13 -57.54
C ASP A 563 -21.42 3.34 -58.69
N PRO A 564 -21.35 2.68 -59.89
CA PRO A 564 -20.49 1.55 -60.33
C PRO A 564 -19.03 1.88 -60.67
N GLY A 565 -18.60 3.13 -60.52
CA GLY A 565 -17.21 3.58 -60.70
C GLY A 565 -16.38 3.53 -59.42
N GLY A 566 -15.84 2.34 -59.11
CA GLY A 566 -14.88 2.15 -58.01
C GLY A 566 -15.53 1.58 -56.75
N ASN A 567 -15.00 0.45 -56.29
CA ASN A 567 -15.39 -0.16 -55.01
C ASN A 567 -15.02 0.78 -53.85
N GLY A 568 -15.79 0.71 -52.75
CA GLY A 568 -15.55 1.50 -51.54
C GLY A 568 -14.08 1.47 -51.11
N THR A 569 -13.60 2.62 -50.67
CA THR A 569 -12.19 2.91 -50.41
C THR A 569 -11.91 2.97 -48.91
N SER A 570 -10.74 2.49 -48.50
CA SER A 570 -10.16 2.62 -47.17
C SER A 570 -8.92 3.51 -47.22
N TYR A 571 -8.60 4.22 -46.13
CA TYR A 571 -7.31 4.88 -45.99
C TYR A 571 -6.21 3.87 -45.63
N THR A 572 -5.01 4.05 -46.19
CA THR A 572 -3.81 3.34 -45.76
C THR A 572 -3.07 4.18 -44.73
N ILE A 573 -2.86 3.63 -43.54
CA ILE A 573 -2.21 4.27 -42.41
C ILE A 573 -0.86 3.61 -42.18
N SER A 574 0.24 4.33 -42.39
CA SER A 574 1.56 3.90 -41.91
C SER A 574 1.70 4.25 -40.41
N GLU A 575 2.64 3.66 -39.69
CA GLU A 575 3.08 4.17 -38.39
C GLU A 575 4.26 5.15 -38.59
N ILE A 576 4.67 5.90 -37.56
CA ILE A 576 5.85 6.76 -37.62
C ILE A 576 7.10 5.88 -37.85
N PRO A 577 7.97 6.19 -38.84
CA PRO A 577 9.17 5.38 -39.11
C PRO A 577 10.16 5.37 -37.93
N ILE A 578 10.70 4.19 -37.60
CA ILE A 578 11.64 3.98 -36.50
C ILE A 578 12.98 3.46 -37.06
N SER A 579 14.10 4.08 -36.67
CA SER A 579 15.44 3.79 -37.21
C SER A 579 16.07 2.50 -36.68
N GLY A 580 15.65 2.01 -35.52
CA GLY A 580 16.10 0.76 -34.92
C GLY A 580 15.08 0.23 -33.90
N ARG A 581 14.63 -1.02 -34.08
CA ARG A 581 13.60 -1.65 -33.23
C ARG A 581 14.17 -2.50 -32.10
N GLN A 582 15.33 -3.12 -32.34
CA GLN A 582 15.98 -3.94 -31.31
C GLN A 582 16.75 -3.02 -30.36
N VAL A 583 16.50 -3.17 -29.06
CA VAL A 583 17.12 -2.40 -27.98
C VAL A 583 17.93 -3.32 -27.05
N SER A 584 18.69 -2.72 -26.13
CA SER A 584 19.69 -3.45 -25.34
C SER A 584 19.09 -4.28 -24.20
N SER A 585 18.03 -3.78 -23.55
CA SER A 585 17.41 -4.42 -22.38
C SER A 585 15.88 -4.45 -22.45
N ARG A 586 15.25 -5.30 -21.62
CA ARG A 586 13.79 -5.35 -21.45
C ARG A 586 13.22 -4.04 -20.89
N GLU A 587 13.92 -3.45 -19.91
CA GLU A 587 13.53 -2.16 -19.32
C GLU A 587 13.54 -1.03 -20.37
N GLU A 588 14.56 -1.00 -21.23
CA GLU A 588 14.65 -0.01 -22.32
C GLU A 588 13.49 -0.19 -23.30
N ALA A 589 13.17 -1.43 -23.67
CA ALA A 589 12.02 -1.74 -24.53
C ALA A 589 10.71 -1.29 -23.90
N PHE A 590 10.55 -1.54 -22.59
CA PHE A 590 9.37 -1.17 -21.81
C PHE A 590 9.10 0.34 -21.86
N TYR A 591 10.08 1.18 -21.49
CA TYR A 591 9.88 2.64 -21.49
C TYR A 591 9.74 3.21 -22.90
N LYS A 592 10.51 2.74 -23.89
CA LYS A 592 10.37 3.20 -25.29
C LYS A 592 9.02 2.83 -25.89
N ASN A 593 8.50 1.64 -25.59
CA ASN A 593 7.17 1.22 -26.03
C ASN A 593 6.06 2.04 -25.35
N PHE A 594 6.19 2.35 -24.06
CA PHE A 594 5.25 3.25 -23.39
C PHE A 594 5.25 4.66 -24.00
N GLN A 595 6.42 5.26 -24.25
CA GLN A 595 6.51 6.57 -24.93
C GLN A 595 5.99 6.53 -26.36
N TRP A 596 6.22 5.43 -27.08
CA TRP A 596 5.66 5.22 -28.41
C TRP A 596 4.13 5.21 -28.37
N LEU A 597 3.50 4.57 -27.39
CA LEU A 597 2.04 4.61 -27.22
C LEU A 597 1.54 6.03 -26.90
N LEU A 598 2.26 6.76 -26.03
CA LEU A 598 1.87 8.11 -25.63
C LEU A 598 1.95 9.12 -26.79
N TYR A 599 2.96 9.02 -27.67
CA TYR A 599 3.23 10.09 -28.65
C TYR A 599 3.26 9.66 -30.12
N GLU A 600 3.41 8.38 -30.45
CA GLU A 600 3.80 7.97 -31.81
C GLU A 600 2.82 6.96 -32.46
N LYS A 601 2.13 6.11 -31.68
CA LYS A 601 1.10 5.19 -32.17
C LYS A 601 -0.01 5.97 -32.90
N ARG A 602 -0.32 5.64 -34.16
CA ARG A 602 -1.41 6.32 -34.87
C ARG A 602 -2.79 5.84 -34.42
N PHE A 603 -3.61 6.77 -33.93
CA PHE A 603 -5.03 6.58 -33.65
C PHE A 603 -5.86 7.25 -34.75
N VAL A 604 -6.82 6.51 -35.33
CA VAL A 604 -7.65 7.02 -36.44
C VAL A 604 -9.12 6.79 -36.14
N LEU A 605 -9.92 7.85 -36.27
CA LEU A 605 -11.36 7.79 -36.18
C LEU A 605 -11.97 8.25 -37.50
N VAL A 606 -13.02 7.56 -37.95
CA VAL A 606 -13.79 7.93 -39.15
C VAL A 606 -15.27 7.94 -38.80
N ILE A 607 -15.91 9.10 -38.95
CA ILE A 607 -17.34 9.32 -38.69
C ILE A 607 -18.03 9.59 -40.04
N PRO A 608 -18.75 8.60 -40.61
CA PRO A 608 -19.45 8.72 -41.89
C PRO A 608 -20.86 9.29 -41.71
N VAL A 609 -21.10 10.53 -42.11
CA VAL A 609 -22.38 11.23 -41.90
C VAL A 609 -23.12 11.40 -43.22
N HIS A 610 -24.35 10.88 -43.29
CA HIS A 610 -25.28 11.15 -44.37
C HIS A 610 -26.00 12.49 -44.12
N ALA A 611 -25.57 13.54 -44.82
CA ALA A 611 -26.12 14.89 -44.66
C ALA A 611 -27.30 15.09 -45.62
N LYS A 612 -28.52 15.16 -45.07
CA LYS A 612 -29.75 15.46 -45.81
C LYS A 612 -30.25 16.85 -45.44
N LEU A 613 -30.31 17.74 -46.44
CA LEU A 613 -30.67 19.15 -46.25
C LEU A 613 -32.19 19.31 -46.39
N GLY A 614 -32.91 19.42 -45.26
CA GLY A 614 -34.30 19.89 -45.19
C GLY A 614 -35.31 19.38 -46.24
N ALA A 615 -36.29 20.22 -46.59
CA ALA A 615 -37.37 19.92 -47.53
C ALA A 615 -36.90 19.77 -49.00
N SER A 616 -35.70 20.25 -49.34
CA SER A 616 -35.12 20.17 -50.67
C SER A 616 -34.63 18.76 -51.04
N GLN A 617 -34.61 17.81 -50.09
CA GLN A 617 -34.20 16.41 -50.29
C GLN A 617 -32.77 16.24 -50.83
N ILE A 618 -31.94 17.28 -50.77
CA ILE A 618 -30.54 17.23 -51.23
C ILE A 618 -29.74 16.38 -50.24
N GLN A 619 -28.96 15.43 -50.76
CA GLN A 619 -28.18 14.48 -49.98
C GLN A 619 -26.69 14.60 -50.32
N HIS A 620 -25.83 14.52 -49.31
CA HIS A 620 -24.38 14.51 -49.44
C HIS A 620 -23.77 13.43 -48.52
N ALA A 621 -22.65 12.87 -48.96
CA ALA A 621 -21.81 11.99 -48.19
C ALA A 621 -20.70 12.82 -47.52
N THR A 622 -20.71 12.88 -46.19
CA THR A 622 -19.70 13.62 -45.42
C THR A 622 -18.88 12.63 -44.60
N TYR A 623 -17.55 12.72 -44.66
CA TYR A 623 -16.65 11.95 -43.82
C TYR A 623 -15.83 12.88 -42.94
N ILE A 624 -15.85 12.64 -41.63
CA ILE A 624 -15.00 13.33 -40.66
C ILE A 624 -13.94 12.33 -40.23
N THR A 625 -12.69 12.62 -40.58
CA THR A 625 -11.52 11.79 -40.27
C THR A 625 -10.64 12.51 -39.25
N VAL A 626 -10.28 11.81 -38.19
CA VAL A 626 -9.36 12.29 -37.16
C VAL A 626 -8.16 11.38 -37.18
N VAL A 627 -6.96 11.95 -37.27
CA VAL A 627 -5.70 11.21 -37.15
C VAL A 627 -4.89 11.86 -36.04
N ALA A 628 -4.44 11.05 -35.09
CA ALA A 628 -3.65 11.48 -33.96
C ALA A 628 -2.43 10.60 -33.76
N ASN A 629 -1.28 11.21 -33.48
CA ASN A 629 -0.05 10.54 -33.11
C ASN A 629 -0.01 10.40 -31.58
N GLY A 630 -0.15 9.18 -31.09
CA GLY A 630 -0.17 8.81 -29.69
C GLY A 630 -1.44 9.23 -28.94
N ILE A 631 -1.56 8.76 -27.70
CA ILE A 631 -2.64 9.17 -26.78
C ILE A 631 -2.62 10.69 -26.58
N MET A 632 -1.45 11.31 -26.45
CA MET A 632 -1.33 12.76 -26.26
C MET A 632 -1.76 13.55 -27.51
N GLY A 633 -1.56 13.02 -28.71
CA GLY A 633 -2.13 13.60 -29.94
C GLY A 633 -3.65 13.50 -29.95
N LEU A 634 -4.21 12.39 -29.46
CA LEU A 634 -5.66 12.16 -29.40
C LEU A 634 -6.33 13.08 -28.38
N MET A 635 -5.72 13.24 -27.19
CA MET A 635 -6.20 14.18 -26.16
C MET A 635 -6.20 15.63 -26.65
N ASN A 636 -5.26 15.98 -27.54
CA ASN A 636 -5.17 17.30 -28.16
C ASN A 636 -5.86 17.38 -29.54
N ALA A 637 -6.62 16.37 -29.96
CA ALA A 637 -7.20 16.30 -31.29
C ALA A 637 -8.21 17.44 -31.51
N LYS A 638 -7.84 18.37 -32.39
CA LYS A 638 -8.70 19.50 -32.77
C LYS A 638 -8.32 20.00 -34.18
N PRO A 639 -9.26 20.63 -34.90
CA PRO A 639 -8.98 21.38 -36.13
C PRO A 639 -7.91 22.46 -35.92
N TYR A 640 -7.16 22.73 -36.98
CA TYR A 640 -6.23 23.84 -37.01
C TYR A 640 -7.00 25.17 -37.06
N CYS A 641 -6.61 26.10 -36.21
CA CYS A 641 -7.12 27.47 -36.23
C CYS A 641 -5.97 28.46 -36.12
N ASN A 642 -6.10 29.60 -36.78
CA ASN A 642 -5.10 30.63 -36.73
C ASN A 642 -5.29 31.47 -35.45
N ASN A 643 -4.45 31.21 -34.44
CA ASN A 643 -4.50 31.92 -33.16
C ASN A 643 -4.23 33.42 -33.31
N THR A 644 -3.45 33.86 -34.31
CA THR A 644 -3.17 35.27 -34.56
C THR A 644 -4.39 36.00 -35.13
N LEU A 645 -5.15 35.34 -36.00
CA LEU A 645 -6.38 35.89 -36.59
C LEU A 645 -7.63 35.59 -35.74
N ASN A 646 -7.48 34.80 -34.68
CA ASN A 646 -8.54 34.37 -33.77
C ASN A 646 -9.74 33.74 -34.51
N PHE A 647 -9.47 32.96 -35.56
CA PHE A 647 -10.48 32.35 -36.42
C PHE A 647 -10.02 30.99 -36.97
N CYS A 648 -10.96 30.07 -37.21
CA CYS A 648 -10.74 28.78 -37.83
C CYS A 648 -11.24 28.82 -39.28
N ASP A 649 -10.31 28.74 -40.25
CA ASP A 649 -10.66 28.77 -41.67
C ASP A 649 -10.96 27.36 -42.19
N ARG A 650 -11.94 27.25 -43.09
CA ARG A 650 -12.22 26.00 -43.83
C ARG A 650 -11.08 25.66 -44.80
N ASP A 651 -10.31 26.65 -45.23
CA ASP A 651 -9.14 26.46 -46.09
C ASP A 651 -7.97 25.81 -45.31
N ASP A 652 -7.99 25.85 -43.97
CA ASP A 652 -7.05 25.13 -43.09
C ASP A 652 -7.55 23.70 -42.74
N ASN A 653 -8.65 23.22 -43.34
CA ASN A 653 -9.18 21.89 -43.10
C ASN A 653 -8.14 20.79 -43.43
N GLY A 654 -7.98 19.82 -42.52
CA GLY A 654 -6.99 18.76 -42.69
C GLY A 654 -5.55 19.23 -42.48
N ARG A 655 -5.29 20.41 -41.91
CA ARG A 655 -3.95 20.84 -41.53
C ARG A 655 -3.55 20.28 -40.17
N TRP A 656 -2.37 19.68 -40.10
CA TRP A 656 -1.79 19.16 -38.86
C TRP A 656 -1.44 20.29 -37.89
N LEU A 657 -1.74 20.09 -36.60
CA LEU A 657 -1.58 21.12 -35.57
C LEU A 657 -0.13 21.54 -35.33
N LYS A 658 0.79 20.57 -35.24
CA LYS A 658 2.21 20.83 -34.95
C LYS A 658 3.04 20.94 -36.22
N SER A 659 2.92 19.99 -37.15
CA SER A 659 3.73 20.04 -38.39
C SER A 659 3.28 21.13 -39.36
N GLY A 660 2.02 21.58 -39.27
CA GLY A 660 1.46 22.61 -40.15
C GLY A 660 1.26 22.16 -41.60
N THR A 661 1.52 20.89 -41.92
CA THR A 661 1.31 20.30 -43.26
C THR A 661 -0.14 19.90 -43.47
N PHE A 662 -0.60 19.82 -44.72
CA PHE A 662 -1.94 19.31 -45.03
C PHE A 662 -1.92 17.78 -45.15
N LEU A 663 -2.86 17.12 -44.49
CA LEU A 663 -3.12 15.69 -44.60
C LEU A 663 -3.41 15.29 -46.05
N LYS A 664 -4.07 16.17 -46.81
CA LYS A 664 -4.34 16.01 -48.24
C LYS A 664 -4.03 17.32 -48.99
N PRO A 665 -3.14 17.32 -49.99
CA PRO A 665 -2.76 18.55 -50.72
C PRO A 665 -3.91 19.23 -51.46
N ASP A 666 -4.84 18.45 -52.03
CA ASP A 666 -6.08 18.97 -52.64
C ASP A 666 -7.28 18.18 -52.12
N ILE A 667 -8.06 18.81 -51.23
CA ILE A 667 -9.25 18.20 -50.62
C ILE A 667 -10.33 17.83 -51.65
N LYS A 668 -10.32 18.45 -52.84
CA LYS A 668 -11.32 18.26 -53.90
C LYS A 668 -10.94 17.14 -54.87
N GLN A 669 -9.73 16.59 -54.76
CA GLN A 669 -9.25 15.53 -55.64
C GLN A 669 -9.98 14.21 -55.37
N ILE A 670 -10.67 13.70 -56.38
CA ILE A 670 -11.38 12.42 -56.36
C ILE A 670 -10.39 11.25 -56.34
N ALA A 671 -10.73 10.20 -55.59
CA ALA A 671 -9.98 8.94 -55.45
C ALA A 671 -8.59 9.05 -54.82
N ASP A 672 -8.24 10.22 -54.28
CA ASP A 672 -6.99 10.37 -53.52
C ASP A 672 -7.20 9.91 -52.07
N THR A 673 -6.80 8.67 -51.83
CA THR A 673 -6.83 7.96 -50.53
C THR A 673 -5.46 7.88 -49.87
N ASN A 674 -4.42 8.51 -50.46
CA ASN A 674 -3.07 8.51 -49.91
C ASN A 674 -2.89 9.72 -49.01
N LEU A 675 -2.86 9.48 -47.70
CA LEU A 675 -2.72 10.54 -46.71
C LEU A 675 -1.25 10.95 -46.52
N VAL A 676 -1.00 12.26 -46.43
CA VAL A 676 0.28 12.83 -46.00
C VAL A 676 0.30 12.86 -44.47
N LEU A 677 0.82 11.79 -43.87
CA LEU A 677 0.80 11.59 -42.43
C LEU A 677 1.99 12.27 -41.74
N SER A 678 1.74 12.98 -40.63
CA SER A 678 2.77 13.65 -39.83
C SER A 678 3.64 12.63 -39.09
N ASN A 679 4.95 12.88 -39.06
CA ASN A 679 5.91 12.14 -38.24
C ASN A 679 6.26 12.88 -36.93
N THR A 680 5.60 14.01 -36.65
CA THR A 680 5.82 14.76 -35.41
C THR A 680 5.11 14.05 -34.24
N PRO A 681 5.83 13.72 -33.14
CA PRO A 681 5.22 13.08 -31.98
C PRO A 681 4.14 13.96 -31.31
N GLY A 682 3.02 13.34 -30.92
CA GLY A 682 1.89 14.03 -30.29
C GLY A 682 1.15 15.02 -31.18
N ASP A 683 1.28 14.92 -32.51
CA ASP A 683 0.56 15.76 -33.49
C ASP A 683 -0.84 15.19 -33.77
N SER A 684 -1.75 16.03 -34.26
CA SER A 684 -3.09 15.58 -34.64
C SER A 684 -3.71 16.45 -35.73
N VAL A 685 -4.72 15.91 -36.39
CA VAL A 685 -5.46 16.57 -37.47
C VAL A 685 -6.91 16.13 -37.48
N VAL A 686 -7.79 17.08 -37.79
CA VAL A 686 -9.20 16.84 -38.11
C VAL A 686 -9.43 17.23 -39.56
N TYR A 687 -10.00 16.31 -40.34
CA TYR A 687 -10.21 16.45 -41.76
C TYR A 687 -11.66 16.14 -42.12
N VAL A 688 -12.32 17.06 -42.80
CA VAL A 688 -13.70 16.91 -43.27
C VAL A 688 -13.74 16.89 -44.80
N GLU A 689 -14.42 15.92 -45.37
CA GLU A 689 -14.69 15.86 -46.81
C GLU A 689 -16.20 15.69 -47.06
N ALA A 690 -16.73 16.32 -48.10
CA ALA A 690 -18.14 16.25 -48.45
C ALA A 690 -18.33 16.11 -49.96
N TRP A 691 -19.16 15.16 -50.38
CA TRP A 691 -19.32 14.73 -51.76
C TRP A 691 -20.81 14.61 -52.12
N GLY A 692 -21.21 15.06 -53.31
CA GLY A 692 -22.61 15.00 -53.75
C GLY A 692 -22.90 15.69 -55.09
N TYR A 693 -24.14 16.19 -55.24
CA TYR A 693 -24.69 16.72 -56.50
C TYR A 693 -24.99 18.22 -56.45
N GLY A 694 -24.27 18.99 -55.62
CA GLY A 694 -24.34 20.45 -55.53
C GLY A 694 -25.65 21.01 -54.95
N LEU A 695 -25.78 22.34 -54.97
CA LEU A 695 -26.88 23.11 -54.34
C LEU A 695 -28.30 22.83 -54.85
N ASP A 696 -28.45 22.29 -56.07
CA ASP A 696 -29.75 21.97 -56.65
C ASP A 696 -30.04 20.46 -56.64
N GLY A 697 -29.09 19.64 -56.16
CA GLY A 697 -29.18 18.17 -56.15
C GLY A 697 -29.19 17.53 -57.54
N GLN A 698 -28.89 18.30 -58.60
CA GLN A 698 -28.96 17.90 -60.00
C GLN A 698 -27.63 18.02 -60.74
N GLN A 699 -26.60 18.64 -60.15
CA GLN A 699 -25.30 18.84 -60.79
C GLN A 699 -24.55 17.53 -61.02
N GLY A 700 -23.40 17.61 -61.70
CA GLY A 700 -22.48 16.48 -61.80
C GLY A 700 -21.96 16.07 -60.42
N PHE A 701 -21.70 14.78 -60.23
CA PHE A 701 -21.10 14.29 -58.99
C PHE A 701 -19.70 14.92 -58.79
N GLY A 702 -19.44 15.39 -57.58
CA GLY A 702 -18.14 15.97 -57.22
C GLY A 702 -18.08 16.40 -55.76
N PHE A 703 -17.00 17.11 -55.42
CA PHE A 703 -16.86 17.74 -54.11
C PHE A 703 -17.98 18.78 -53.91
N ALA A 704 -18.51 18.88 -52.69
CA ALA A 704 -19.57 19.85 -52.38
C ALA A 704 -19.14 21.27 -52.79
N ASP A 705 -20.08 22.05 -53.34
CA ASP A 705 -19.79 23.43 -53.71
C ASP A 705 -19.37 24.25 -52.49
N GLU A 706 -18.70 25.37 -52.71
CA GLU A 706 -18.08 26.16 -51.64
C GLU A 706 -19.09 26.66 -50.59
N VAL A 707 -20.32 26.98 -51.00
CA VAL A 707 -21.36 27.48 -50.10
C VAL A 707 -21.90 26.34 -49.24
N LEU A 708 -22.18 25.18 -49.86
CA LEU A 708 -22.66 24.02 -49.15
C LEU A 708 -21.59 23.39 -48.25
N TYR A 709 -20.38 23.26 -48.75
CA TYR A 709 -19.25 22.79 -47.97
C TYR A 709 -19.01 23.71 -46.76
N GLY A 710 -19.09 25.03 -46.95
CA GLY A 710 -19.07 26.00 -45.84
C GLY A 710 -20.16 25.72 -44.81
N ALA A 711 -21.43 25.59 -45.24
CA ALA A 711 -22.53 25.31 -44.32
C ALA A 711 -22.39 23.96 -43.58
N LEU A 712 -21.87 22.92 -44.24
CA LEU A 712 -21.62 21.61 -43.64
C LEU A 712 -20.45 21.67 -42.64
N TYR A 713 -19.34 22.31 -43.03
CA TYR A 713 -18.17 22.51 -42.18
C TYR A 713 -18.51 23.34 -40.94
N ASP A 714 -19.25 24.44 -41.10
CA ASP A 714 -19.70 25.30 -40.01
C ASP A 714 -20.69 24.60 -39.08
N SER A 715 -21.47 23.63 -39.58
CA SER A 715 -22.33 22.80 -38.73
C SER A 715 -21.54 21.83 -37.86
N ILE A 716 -20.35 21.39 -38.32
CA ILE A 716 -19.47 20.45 -37.63
C ILE A 716 -18.53 21.19 -36.67
N LEU A 717 -17.95 22.33 -37.04
CA LEU A 717 -16.95 23.01 -36.22
C LEU A 717 -17.43 24.29 -35.55
N TYR A 718 -18.58 24.83 -35.96
CA TYR A 718 -19.18 26.07 -35.45
C TYR A 718 -18.12 27.12 -35.09
N PRO A 719 -17.61 27.89 -36.07
CA PRO A 719 -16.39 28.66 -35.90
C PRO A 719 -16.49 29.64 -34.72
N GLN A 720 -15.85 29.27 -33.61
CA GLN A 720 -15.67 30.07 -32.41
C GLN A 720 -14.22 30.55 -32.34
N PRO A 721 -13.93 31.62 -31.58
CA PRO A 721 -12.56 31.99 -31.25
C PRO A 721 -11.77 30.78 -30.74
N PRO A 722 -10.53 30.54 -31.19
CA PRO A 722 -9.66 29.47 -30.69
C PRO A 722 -9.50 29.45 -29.16
N SER A 723 -9.74 30.58 -28.48
CA SER A 723 -9.74 30.68 -27.01
C SER A 723 -10.91 29.97 -26.32
N LEU A 724 -12.03 29.74 -27.03
CA LEU A 724 -13.21 29.02 -26.52
C LEU A 724 -13.23 27.56 -27.00
N PHE A 725 -12.13 27.09 -27.57
CA PHE A 725 -12.07 25.87 -28.35
C PHE A 725 -11.21 24.79 -27.67
N SER A 726 -11.85 23.71 -27.22
CA SER A 726 -11.20 22.69 -26.38
C SER A 726 -10.74 21.44 -27.15
N GLY A 727 -11.48 20.98 -28.16
CA GLY A 727 -11.14 19.84 -29.01
C GLY A 727 -12.19 18.72 -29.00
N LEU A 728 -11.87 17.58 -29.61
CA LEU A 728 -12.76 16.39 -29.70
C LEU A 728 -12.86 15.61 -28.40
N ILE A 729 -11.81 15.65 -27.58
CA ILE A 729 -11.82 15.08 -26.24
C ILE A 729 -12.22 16.20 -25.27
N PRO A 730 -13.23 15.97 -24.41
CA PRO A 730 -13.69 16.96 -23.45
C PRO A 730 -12.54 17.52 -22.59
N PRO A 731 -12.56 18.84 -22.31
CA PRO A 731 -11.48 19.52 -21.62
C PRO A 731 -11.17 18.97 -20.23
N ALA A 732 -12.17 18.47 -19.50
CA ALA A 732 -11.93 17.80 -18.22
C ALA A 732 -10.94 16.62 -18.33
N LEU A 733 -10.98 15.86 -19.43
CA LEU A 733 -10.04 14.78 -19.68
C LEU A 733 -8.75 15.28 -20.33
N SER A 734 -8.85 16.12 -21.37
CA SER A 734 -7.68 16.54 -22.15
C SER A 734 -6.74 17.49 -21.39
N LYS A 735 -7.26 18.34 -20.50
CA LYS A 735 -6.43 19.25 -19.67
C LYS A 735 -5.70 18.52 -18.54
N ASN A 736 -6.26 17.43 -18.02
CA ASN A 736 -5.61 16.59 -17.00
C ASN A 736 -4.69 15.50 -17.60
N ALA A 737 -4.72 15.29 -18.92
CA ALA A 737 -3.91 14.29 -19.61
C ALA A 737 -2.39 14.40 -19.42
N PRO A 738 -1.76 15.58 -19.21
CA PRO A 738 -0.32 15.66 -18.93
C PRO A 738 0.12 14.84 -17.71
N ALA A 739 -0.80 14.56 -16.76
CA ALA A 739 -0.52 13.65 -15.63
C ALA A 739 -0.11 12.23 -16.09
N LEU A 740 -0.60 11.76 -17.25
CA LEU A 740 -0.17 10.49 -17.84
C LEU A 740 1.26 10.52 -18.38
N GLU A 741 1.75 11.69 -18.80
CA GLU A 741 3.15 11.82 -19.24
C GLU A 741 4.11 11.60 -18.07
N ARG A 742 3.69 12.00 -16.86
CA ARG A 742 4.44 11.85 -15.61
C ARG A 742 4.62 10.39 -15.21
N LEU A 743 3.72 9.50 -15.66
CA LEU A 743 3.89 8.05 -15.50
C LEU A 743 5.08 7.51 -16.30
N GLY A 744 5.52 8.19 -17.36
CA GLY A 744 6.70 7.82 -18.11
C GLY A 744 7.97 8.46 -17.56
N PHE A 745 8.00 9.80 -17.57
CA PHE A 745 9.16 10.60 -17.19
C PHE A 745 8.74 11.78 -16.30
N LEU A 746 9.55 12.03 -15.28
CA LEU A 746 9.32 13.01 -14.22
C LEU A 746 9.99 14.37 -14.53
N ASN A 747 9.75 14.91 -15.73
CA ASN A 747 10.28 16.22 -16.15
C ASN A 747 9.30 17.01 -17.04
N SER A 748 9.33 18.34 -17.04
CA SER A 748 8.35 19.15 -17.78
C SER A 748 8.37 19.03 -19.32
N ILE A 749 9.25 18.19 -19.88
CA ILE A 749 9.44 18.02 -21.31
C ILE A 749 8.66 16.78 -21.78
N SER A 750 7.99 16.88 -22.94
CA SER A 750 7.42 15.71 -23.61
C SER A 750 8.53 14.83 -24.17
N VAL A 751 8.69 13.61 -23.65
CA VAL A 751 9.75 12.67 -24.04
C VAL A 751 9.23 11.70 -25.09
N SER A 752 9.69 11.84 -26.35
CA SER A 752 9.39 10.83 -27.39
C SER A 752 10.21 9.55 -27.20
N SER A 753 9.87 8.47 -27.93
CA SER A 753 10.58 7.19 -27.80
C SER A 753 12.07 7.28 -28.18
N SER A 754 12.40 8.22 -29.09
CA SER A 754 13.78 8.51 -29.49
C SER A 754 14.60 9.27 -28.44
N GLN A 755 13.94 9.92 -27.48
CA GLN A 755 14.56 10.76 -26.45
C GLN A 755 14.68 10.04 -25.10
N THR A 756 14.11 8.83 -24.97
CA THR A 756 14.15 8.02 -23.74
C THR A 756 15.57 7.89 -23.18
N ASP A 757 16.58 7.70 -24.03
CA ASP A 757 17.98 7.53 -23.59
C ASP A 757 18.58 8.82 -23.03
N THR A 758 18.09 9.99 -23.47
CA THR A 758 18.55 11.31 -22.99
C THR A 758 18.01 11.61 -21.59
N TYR A 759 16.78 11.16 -21.29
CA TYR A 759 16.08 11.42 -20.03
C TYR A 759 16.02 10.19 -19.12
N TRP A 760 16.88 9.19 -19.36
CA TRP A 760 16.84 7.89 -18.68
C TRP A 760 16.85 8.00 -17.15
N SER A 761 17.55 8.99 -16.59
CA SER A 761 17.58 9.25 -15.14
C SER A 761 16.24 9.65 -14.54
N ASP A 762 15.37 10.27 -15.33
CA ASP A 762 14.11 10.87 -14.87
C ASP A 762 12.92 9.92 -15.05
N ARG A 763 13.18 8.67 -15.41
CA ARG A 763 12.12 7.68 -15.65
C ARG A 763 11.34 7.41 -14.36
N ASN A 764 10.02 7.37 -14.48
CA ASN A 764 9.17 7.07 -13.34
C ASN A 764 9.17 5.56 -13.08
N LYS A 765 9.78 5.15 -11.97
CA LYS A 765 9.91 3.74 -11.61
C LYS A 765 8.67 3.14 -10.94
N LEU A 766 7.59 3.93 -10.76
CA LEU A 766 6.26 3.42 -10.40
C LEU A 766 5.54 2.79 -11.62
N LEU A 767 5.95 3.13 -12.84
CA LEU A 767 5.29 2.66 -14.06
C LEU A 767 5.15 1.13 -14.16
N PRO A 768 6.19 0.32 -13.87
CA PRO A 768 6.09 -1.14 -13.89
C PRO A 768 4.97 -1.69 -13.00
N LEU A 769 4.82 -1.16 -11.78
CA LEU A 769 3.76 -1.55 -10.84
C LEU A 769 2.37 -1.28 -11.44
N ILE A 770 2.17 -0.07 -11.99
CA ILE A 770 0.90 0.36 -12.56
C ILE A 770 0.56 -0.44 -13.82
N VAL A 771 1.54 -0.69 -14.69
CA VAL A 771 1.37 -1.46 -15.93
C VAL A 771 1.05 -2.93 -15.63
N ALA A 772 1.72 -3.54 -14.65
CA ALA A 772 1.44 -4.91 -14.24
C ALA A 772 0.05 -5.04 -13.60
N LEU A 773 -0.37 -4.06 -12.79
CA LEU A 773 -1.74 -4.02 -12.24
C LEU A 773 -2.77 -3.88 -13.37
N ALA A 774 -2.55 -2.98 -14.32
CA ALA A 774 -3.43 -2.79 -15.47
C ALA A 774 -3.58 -4.08 -16.30
N ALA A 775 -2.49 -4.85 -16.46
CA ALA A 775 -2.51 -6.13 -17.14
C ALA A 775 -3.30 -7.19 -16.34
N ALA A 776 -3.11 -7.26 -15.02
CA ALA A 776 -3.85 -8.16 -14.15
C ALA A 776 -5.36 -7.89 -14.16
N LEU A 777 -5.77 -6.62 -14.21
CA LEU A 777 -7.18 -6.24 -14.33
C LEU A 777 -7.76 -6.61 -15.71
N ASP A 778 -7.00 -6.44 -16.80
CA ASP A 778 -7.45 -6.86 -18.14
C ASP A 778 -7.64 -8.38 -18.22
N ASP A 779 -6.73 -9.16 -17.62
CA ASP A 779 -6.82 -10.64 -17.61
C ASP A 779 -8.08 -11.17 -16.90
N GLN A 780 -8.59 -10.42 -15.92
CA GLN A 780 -9.80 -10.74 -15.18
C GLN A 780 -11.05 -10.06 -15.74
N SER A 781 -10.95 -9.36 -16.88
CA SER A 781 -12.06 -8.72 -17.56
C SER A 781 -12.57 -9.56 -18.74
N ASP A 782 -13.89 -9.58 -18.95
CA ASP A 782 -14.52 -10.28 -20.08
C ASP A 782 -15.75 -9.52 -20.58
N SER A 783 -15.65 -8.99 -21.82
CA SER A 783 -16.73 -8.29 -22.50
C SER A 783 -17.95 -9.19 -22.77
N GLY A 784 -17.75 -10.50 -22.99
CA GLY A 784 -18.81 -11.46 -23.28
C GLY A 784 -19.72 -11.70 -22.07
N ALA A 785 -19.11 -11.80 -20.88
CA ALA A 785 -19.84 -11.95 -19.61
C ALA A 785 -20.13 -10.60 -18.90
N GLY A 786 -19.68 -9.47 -19.45
CA GLY A 786 -19.84 -8.14 -18.86
C GLY A 786 -19.07 -7.94 -17.56
N LYS A 787 -17.93 -8.62 -17.40
CA LYS A 787 -17.06 -8.57 -16.20
C LYS A 787 -15.99 -7.49 -16.38
N ASN A 788 -16.12 -6.38 -15.66
CA ASN A 788 -15.20 -5.24 -15.76
C ASN A 788 -14.36 -5.10 -14.47
N ALA A 789 -13.17 -5.71 -14.46
CA ALA A 789 -12.30 -5.69 -13.28
C ALA A 789 -11.66 -4.31 -13.05
N TYR A 790 -11.56 -3.45 -14.07
CA TYR A 790 -11.03 -2.10 -13.94
C TYR A 790 -11.78 -1.24 -12.92
N LYS A 791 -13.03 -1.60 -12.59
CA LYS A 791 -13.81 -0.97 -11.53
C LYS A 791 -13.14 -1.05 -10.15
N LEU A 792 -12.32 -2.06 -9.90
CA LEU A 792 -11.55 -2.18 -8.66
C LEU A 792 -10.59 -0.99 -8.49
N LEU A 793 -9.83 -0.68 -9.55
CA LEU A 793 -8.91 0.46 -9.57
C LEU A 793 -9.67 1.80 -9.48
N THR A 794 -10.74 1.96 -10.26
CA THR A 794 -11.46 3.24 -10.28
C THR A 794 -12.23 3.49 -8.98
N ASN A 795 -12.75 2.44 -8.32
CA ASN A 795 -13.36 2.56 -6.99
C ASN A 795 -12.34 2.96 -5.92
N LEU A 796 -11.15 2.36 -5.93
CA LEU A 796 -10.06 2.78 -5.05
C LEU A 796 -9.68 4.26 -5.29
N SER A 797 -9.44 4.65 -6.54
CA SER A 797 -9.12 6.05 -6.88
C SER A 797 -10.25 7.01 -6.47
N ARG A 798 -11.52 6.63 -6.60
CA ARG A 798 -12.69 7.43 -6.18
C ARG A 798 -12.71 7.72 -4.69
N VAL A 799 -12.22 6.82 -3.84
CA VAL A 799 -12.12 7.05 -2.39
C VAL A 799 -10.99 8.03 -2.09
N LEU A 800 -9.84 7.84 -2.74
CA LEU A 800 -8.62 8.61 -2.50
C LEU A 800 -8.70 10.10 -2.91
N VAL A 801 -9.57 10.45 -3.87
CA VAL A 801 -9.69 11.82 -4.41
C VAL A 801 -10.87 12.64 -3.86
N ARG A 802 -11.63 12.13 -2.87
CA ARG A 802 -12.70 12.92 -2.24
C ARG A 802 -12.09 14.12 -1.53
N PRO A 803 -12.67 15.34 -1.56
CA PRO A 803 -13.97 15.72 -2.15
C PRO A 803 -13.84 16.48 -3.48
N TYR A 804 -12.99 16.10 -4.44
CA TYR A 804 -12.86 16.92 -5.67
C TYR A 804 -14.09 16.90 -6.59
N LEU A 805 -14.97 15.90 -6.44
CA LEU A 805 -16.18 15.74 -7.25
C LEU A 805 -17.44 15.82 -6.38
N SER A 806 -18.40 16.62 -6.82
CA SER A 806 -19.69 16.82 -6.16
C SER A 806 -20.84 16.36 -7.05
N TYR A 807 -22.00 16.02 -6.48
CA TYR A 807 -23.22 15.74 -7.23
C TYR A 807 -24.21 16.92 -7.09
N GLY A 808 -24.54 17.56 -8.22
CA GLY A 808 -25.31 18.81 -8.25
C GLY A 808 -26.12 19.00 -9.53
N ASN A 809 -26.99 20.02 -9.55
CA ASN A 809 -27.78 20.36 -10.74
C ASN A 809 -26.89 20.87 -11.85
N ASP A 810 -26.94 20.26 -13.04
CA ASP A 810 -26.01 20.62 -14.11
C ASP A 810 -26.36 21.95 -14.80
N PRO A 811 -25.45 22.96 -14.75
CA PRO A 811 -25.69 24.26 -15.37
C PRO A 811 -25.70 24.23 -16.90
N VAL A 812 -25.21 23.16 -17.53
CA VAL A 812 -25.00 23.07 -18.98
C VAL A 812 -26.12 22.29 -19.71
N SER A 813 -26.94 21.53 -18.98
CA SER A 813 -27.93 20.58 -19.53
C SER A 813 -29.13 21.23 -20.22
N GLY A 814 -29.39 22.52 -19.92
CA GLY A 814 -30.56 23.24 -20.41
C GLY A 814 -31.90 22.76 -19.83
N VAL A 815 -31.90 21.84 -18.85
CA VAL A 815 -33.11 21.25 -18.24
C VAL A 815 -33.02 21.33 -16.72
N SER A 816 -34.08 21.79 -16.07
CA SER A 816 -34.17 21.80 -14.61
C SER A 816 -34.26 20.38 -14.05
N ASN A 817 -33.56 20.10 -12.93
CA ASN A 817 -33.57 18.82 -12.19
C ASN A 817 -32.73 17.67 -12.79
N VAL A 818 -31.78 17.96 -13.67
CA VAL A 818 -30.79 16.95 -14.10
C VAL A 818 -29.56 17.06 -13.21
N TYR A 819 -29.48 16.18 -12.20
CA TYR A 819 -28.34 16.11 -11.31
C TYR A 819 -27.22 15.26 -11.91
N ASN A 820 -25.97 15.74 -11.84
CA ASN A 820 -24.79 15.07 -12.36
C ASN A 820 -23.56 15.39 -11.50
N LEU A 821 -22.48 14.64 -11.73
CA LEU A 821 -21.18 14.95 -11.15
C LEU A 821 -20.61 16.27 -11.71
N GLN A 822 -19.98 17.05 -10.84
CA GLN A 822 -19.36 18.33 -11.12
C GLN A 822 -17.99 18.39 -10.46
N ILE A 823 -17.03 19.03 -11.12
CA ILE A 823 -15.77 19.41 -10.49
C ILE A 823 -16.09 20.58 -9.55
N TYR A 824 -15.70 20.47 -8.29
CA TYR A 824 -15.89 21.58 -7.37
C TYR A 824 -14.75 22.59 -7.53
N GLY A 825 -15.12 23.87 -7.61
CA GLY A 825 -14.22 25.02 -7.80
C GLY A 825 -14.94 26.32 -7.41
N SER A 826 -14.23 27.45 -7.44
CA SER A 826 -14.67 28.76 -6.92
C SER A 826 -15.83 29.43 -7.69
N GLY A 827 -17.01 28.79 -7.76
CA GLY A 827 -18.23 29.36 -8.36
C GLY A 827 -19.36 28.36 -8.63
N ALA A 828 -20.61 28.82 -8.50
CA ALA A 828 -21.83 28.03 -8.73
C ALA A 828 -22.14 27.74 -10.23
N SER A 829 -21.16 27.94 -11.12
CA SER A 829 -21.32 27.94 -12.59
C SER A 829 -20.59 26.79 -13.29
N PHE A 830 -19.83 25.99 -12.55
CA PHE A 830 -18.89 25.04 -13.12
C PHE A 830 -19.54 23.67 -13.34
N GLY A 831 -19.64 23.26 -14.61
CA GLY A 831 -19.97 21.90 -14.98
C GLY A 831 -18.72 21.22 -15.50
N ILE A 832 -18.42 20.01 -15.03
CA ILE A 832 -17.33 19.13 -15.53
C ILE A 832 -17.27 19.06 -17.07
N ARG A 833 -18.38 19.36 -17.73
CA ARG A 833 -18.60 19.28 -19.16
C ARG A 833 -18.64 20.60 -19.91
N SER A 834 -18.55 21.75 -19.23
CA SER A 834 -18.48 23.03 -19.94
C SER A 834 -17.26 23.03 -20.88
N PRO A 835 -17.40 23.40 -22.16
CA PRO A 835 -16.27 23.48 -23.08
C PRO A 835 -15.53 24.82 -23.00
N SER A 836 -16.06 25.78 -22.22
CA SER A 836 -15.65 27.19 -22.21
C SER A 836 -15.20 27.69 -20.83
N MET A 837 -14.92 26.81 -19.87
CA MET A 837 -14.26 27.20 -18.61
C MET A 837 -12.79 27.50 -18.85
N ASP A 838 -12.20 28.30 -17.96
CA ASP A 838 -10.76 28.54 -17.99
C ASP A 838 -10.02 27.22 -17.69
N PRO A 839 -8.81 27.01 -18.27
CA PRO A 839 -8.07 25.76 -18.08
C PRO A 839 -7.84 25.36 -16.61
N SER A 840 -7.66 26.34 -15.71
CA SER A 840 -7.47 26.12 -14.28
C SER A 840 -8.68 25.50 -13.59
N ASP A 841 -9.88 25.69 -14.12
CA ASP A 841 -11.12 25.26 -13.49
C ASP A 841 -11.46 23.79 -13.79
N TYR A 842 -10.69 23.14 -14.67
CA TYR A 842 -10.78 21.68 -14.90
C TYR A 842 -9.86 20.87 -13.98
N TYR A 843 -9.02 21.54 -13.19
CA TYR A 843 -8.14 20.91 -12.21
C TYR A 843 -8.84 20.81 -10.85
N PRO A 844 -8.42 19.88 -9.97
CA PRO A 844 -8.89 19.84 -8.60
C PRO A 844 -8.64 21.16 -7.88
N ASP A 845 -9.66 21.78 -7.27
CA ASP A 845 -9.49 23.04 -6.53
C ASP A 845 -8.40 22.90 -5.45
N ALA A 846 -7.41 23.79 -5.52
CA ALA A 846 -6.30 23.84 -4.58
C ALA A 846 -6.74 24.13 -3.14
N GLY A 847 -7.89 24.78 -2.94
CA GLY A 847 -8.52 25.03 -1.64
C GLY A 847 -9.18 23.79 -1.03
N LEU A 848 -9.38 22.73 -1.81
CA LEU A 848 -9.82 21.43 -1.32
C LEU A 848 -8.63 20.49 -1.08
N ARG A 849 -8.79 19.55 -0.15
CA ARG A 849 -7.79 18.59 0.31
C ARG A 849 -8.41 17.20 0.33
N SER A 850 -7.80 16.28 -0.41
CA SER A 850 -8.13 14.86 -0.37
C SER A 850 -7.30 14.11 0.66
N ILE A 851 -7.66 12.89 1.03
CA ILE A 851 -6.82 12.04 1.91
C ILE A 851 -5.39 11.96 1.37
N VAL A 852 -5.23 11.79 0.07
CA VAL A 852 -3.89 11.77 -0.56
C VAL A 852 -3.18 13.11 -0.35
N SER A 853 -3.88 14.23 -0.51
CA SER A 853 -3.34 15.56 -0.22
C SER A 853 -2.86 15.71 1.23
N LEU A 854 -3.62 15.21 2.20
CA LEU A 854 -3.27 15.28 3.62
C LEU A 854 -2.06 14.40 3.96
N LEU A 855 -1.92 13.27 3.26
CA LEU A 855 -0.79 12.38 3.41
C LEU A 855 0.48 12.93 2.72
N ILE A 856 0.34 13.71 1.65
CA ILE A 856 1.47 14.32 0.93
C ILE A 856 2.07 15.49 1.72
N GLU A 857 1.23 16.37 2.26
CA GLU A 857 1.67 17.66 2.78
C GLU A 857 0.72 18.21 3.85
N ASN A 858 1.24 19.07 4.73
CA ASN A 858 0.45 19.84 5.65
C ASN A 858 -0.34 20.93 4.93
N ASP A 859 0.39 21.77 4.21
CA ASP A 859 -0.13 22.87 3.43
C ASP A 859 0.26 22.67 1.96
N ARG A 860 -0.51 23.26 1.05
CA ARG A 860 -0.21 23.14 -0.38
C ARG A 860 1.22 23.61 -0.67
N ARG A 861 1.97 22.77 -1.41
CA ARG A 861 3.36 23.02 -1.85
C ARG A 861 4.42 22.87 -0.76
N TYR A 862 4.19 22.13 0.32
CA TYR A 862 5.21 21.92 1.36
C TYR A 862 5.82 20.50 1.37
N GLN A 863 5.08 19.49 0.90
CA GLN A 863 5.52 18.07 0.86
C GLN A 863 6.15 17.58 2.16
N ASP A 864 5.48 17.86 3.26
CA ASP A 864 5.94 17.55 4.60
C ASP A 864 5.01 16.60 5.36
N GLY A 865 4.23 15.80 4.62
CA GLY A 865 3.37 14.75 5.16
C GLY A 865 4.04 13.37 5.20
N LEU A 866 3.27 12.35 5.59
CA LEU A 866 3.74 10.97 5.75
C LEU A 866 4.23 10.32 4.46
N LEU A 867 3.61 10.61 3.31
CA LEU A 867 4.07 10.05 2.03
C LEU A 867 5.44 10.61 1.64
N ASN A 868 5.77 11.84 2.03
CA ASN A 868 7.11 12.39 1.84
C ASN A 868 8.15 11.64 2.68
N LEU A 869 7.83 11.27 3.92
CA LEU A 869 8.70 10.43 4.74
C LEU A 869 8.90 9.05 4.11
N LEU A 870 7.83 8.42 3.62
CA LEU A 870 7.90 7.13 2.94
C LEU A 870 8.75 7.21 1.66
N SER A 871 8.65 8.30 0.90
CA SER A 871 9.45 8.47 -0.33
C SER A 871 10.97 8.57 -0.10
N LYS A 872 11.40 8.70 1.17
CA LYS A 872 12.81 8.76 1.59
C LYS A 872 13.34 7.42 2.10
N THR A 873 12.53 6.37 2.05
CA THR A 873 12.92 4.99 2.38
C THR A 873 12.94 4.14 1.12
N ASP A 874 13.14 2.83 1.27
CA ASP A 874 13.11 1.87 0.15
C ASP A 874 11.85 0.98 0.19
N THR A 875 10.82 1.34 0.95
CA THR A 875 9.65 0.47 1.21
C THR A 875 8.94 0.02 -0.06
N LEU A 876 8.68 0.93 -1.00
CA LEU A 876 8.02 0.58 -2.28
C LEU A 876 8.94 -0.18 -3.21
N SER A 877 10.24 0.09 -3.16
CA SER A 877 11.25 -0.65 -3.92
C SER A 877 11.30 -2.11 -3.43
N GLU A 878 11.33 -2.32 -2.10
CA GLU A 878 11.27 -3.66 -1.51
C GLU A 878 9.95 -4.38 -1.83
N LEU A 879 8.82 -3.67 -1.79
CA LEU A 879 7.52 -4.23 -2.17
C LEU A 879 7.52 -4.66 -3.64
N SER A 880 8.04 -3.82 -4.54
CA SER A 880 8.07 -4.10 -5.97
C SER A 880 8.93 -5.33 -6.30
N GLY A 881 10.11 -5.43 -5.70
CA GLY A 881 10.99 -6.58 -5.84
C GLY A 881 10.37 -7.84 -5.23
N MET A 882 9.68 -7.71 -4.09
CA MET A 882 8.96 -8.82 -3.46
C MET A 882 7.82 -9.33 -4.34
N LEU A 883 6.98 -8.44 -4.91
CA LEU A 883 5.87 -8.81 -5.79
C LEU A 883 6.35 -9.47 -7.09
N ALA A 884 7.40 -8.93 -7.71
CA ALA A 884 7.98 -9.52 -8.91
C ALA A 884 8.53 -10.93 -8.65
N GLU A 885 9.11 -11.16 -7.48
CA GLU A 885 9.68 -12.45 -7.10
C GLU A 885 8.59 -13.44 -6.68
N PHE A 886 7.53 -12.98 -6.01
CA PHE A 886 6.35 -13.80 -5.73
C PHE A 886 5.66 -14.34 -6.99
N GLY A 887 5.72 -13.63 -8.11
CA GLY A 887 5.10 -14.06 -9.37
C GLY A 887 5.76 -15.24 -10.07
N GLY A 888 6.98 -15.62 -9.68
CA GLY A 888 7.73 -16.69 -10.31
C GLY A 888 7.07 -18.06 -10.14
N SER A 889 7.06 -18.89 -11.20
CA SER A 889 6.43 -20.22 -11.18
C SER A 889 6.99 -21.17 -10.10
N GLU A 890 8.25 -20.98 -9.70
CA GLU A 890 8.90 -21.76 -8.64
C GLU A 890 8.31 -21.51 -7.25
N ARG A 891 7.66 -20.35 -7.04
CA ARG A 891 7.08 -19.93 -5.75
C ARG A 891 5.56 -20.05 -5.69
N ALA A 892 4.92 -20.61 -6.73
CA ALA A 892 3.46 -20.62 -6.87
C ALA A 892 2.74 -21.30 -5.69
N ALA A 893 3.17 -22.50 -5.27
CA ALA A 893 2.51 -23.23 -4.18
C ALA A 893 2.52 -22.46 -2.85
N GLY A 894 3.67 -21.92 -2.45
CA GLY A 894 3.79 -21.11 -1.24
C GLY A 894 3.03 -19.79 -1.34
N ARG A 895 3.06 -19.14 -2.50
CA ARG A 895 2.29 -17.91 -2.77
C ARG A 895 0.80 -18.16 -2.62
N ASP A 896 0.29 -19.23 -3.21
CA ASP A 896 -1.13 -19.56 -3.18
C ASP A 896 -1.59 -19.84 -1.74
N ASN A 897 -0.77 -20.51 -0.93
CA ASN A 897 -1.04 -20.70 0.49
C ASN A 897 -1.06 -19.36 1.25
N LEU A 898 -0.04 -18.51 1.06
CA LEU A 898 0.03 -17.20 1.72
C LEU A 898 -1.16 -16.32 1.37
N LEU A 899 -1.46 -16.17 0.08
CA LEU A 899 -2.56 -15.33 -0.39
C LEU A 899 -3.91 -15.90 0.06
N ASN A 900 -4.15 -17.20 -0.09
CA ASN A 900 -5.38 -17.82 0.40
C ASN A 900 -5.53 -17.71 1.92
N GLY A 901 -4.44 -17.77 2.68
CA GLY A 901 -4.44 -17.58 4.13
C GLY A 901 -4.85 -16.16 4.52
N VAL A 902 -4.23 -15.15 3.90
CA VAL A 902 -4.57 -13.73 4.11
C VAL A 902 -6.02 -13.44 3.71
N LEU A 903 -6.50 -14.00 2.60
CA LEU A 903 -7.90 -13.85 2.17
C LEU A 903 -8.87 -14.42 3.20
N GLN A 904 -8.61 -15.62 3.72
CA GLN A 904 -9.47 -16.24 4.71
C GLN A 904 -9.56 -15.43 6.00
N ILE A 905 -8.47 -14.76 6.41
CA ILE A 905 -8.49 -13.86 7.57
C ILE A 905 -9.30 -12.59 7.24
N LEU A 906 -9.03 -11.95 6.10
CA LEU A 906 -9.71 -10.72 5.70
C LEU A 906 -11.20 -10.92 5.43
N ASP A 907 -11.60 -12.10 4.97
CA ASP A 907 -13.00 -12.48 4.77
C ASP A 907 -13.79 -12.50 6.06
N GLU A 908 -13.15 -12.76 7.19
CA GLU A 908 -13.79 -12.76 8.51
C GLU A 908 -13.83 -11.37 9.14
N VAL A 909 -13.18 -10.38 8.51
CA VAL A 909 -13.28 -8.97 8.85
C VAL A 909 -14.40 -8.33 8.03
N LYS A 910 -15.45 -7.90 8.73
CA LYS A 910 -16.70 -7.42 8.15
C LYS A 910 -16.98 -5.98 8.53
N VAL A 911 -17.86 -5.35 7.76
CA VAL A 911 -18.47 -4.04 8.07
C VAL A 911 -19.90 -4.22 8.56
N ASN A 912 -20.52 -3.20 9.17
CA ASN A 912 -21.87 -3.32 9.75
C ASN A 912 -22.92 -3.74 8.71
N SER A 913 -22.75 -3.28 7.47
CA SER A 913 -23.67 -3.62 6.37
C SER A 913 -23.68 -5.12 6.00
N GLU A 914 -22.66 -5.89 6.41
CA GLU A 914 -22.57 -7.34 6.21
C GLU A 914 -23.16 -8.14 7.39
N ALA A 915 -23.63 -7.46 8.46
CA ALA A 915 -24.18 -8.07 9.67
C ALA A 915 -23.26 -9.13 10.32
N PRO A 916 -22.07 -8.73 10.85
CA PRO A 916 -21.10 -9.65 11.43
C PRO A 916 -21.70 -10.50 12.55
N THR A 917 -21.36 -11.79 12.55
CA THR A 917 -21.66 -12.68 13.67
C THR A 917 -20.72 -12.41 14.86
N PRO A 918 -21.02 -12.89 16.09
CA PRO A 918 -20.14 -12.70 17.24
C PRO A 918 -18.72 -13.28 17.08
N ALA A 919 -18.54 -14.28 16.21
CA ALA A 919 -17.25 -14.90 15.90
C ALA A 919 -16.48 -14.15 14.79
N GLN A 920 -17.07 -13.12 14.19
CA GLN A 920 -16.46 -12.33 13.12
C GLN A 920 -15.99 -10.97 13.63
N PHE A 921 -15.02 -10.39 12.94
CA PHE A 921 -14.47 -9.08 13.31
C PHE A 921 -15.30 -7.96 12.67
N ASN A 922 -15.49 -6.87 13.40
CA ASN A 922 -16.18 -5.69 12.90
C ASN A 922 -15.23 -4.50 12.85
N ILE A 923 -14.65 -4.25 11.69
CA ILE A 923 -13.67 -3.16 11.52
C ILE A 923 -14.34 -1.78 11.57
N GLU A 924 -15.64 -1.69 11.27
CA GLU A 924 -16.34 -0.41 11.24
C GLU A 924 -16.48 0.20 12.64
N THR A 925 -16.58 -0.61 13.70
CA THR A 925 -16.57 -0.13 15.08
C THR A 925 -15.23 0.52 15.39
N VAL A 926 -14.12 -0.17 15.13
CA VAL A 926 -12.75 0.36 15.35
C VAL A 926 -12.50 1.65 14.56
N ILE A 927 -12.96 1.69 13.31
CA ILE A 927 -12.86 2.90 12.47
C ILE A 927 -13.70 4.05 13.03
N THR A 928 -14.87 3.75 13.60
CA THR A 928 -15.74 4.76 14.21
C THR A 928 -15.08 5.34 15.47
N ASP A 929 -14.53 4.48 16.32
CA ASP A 929 -13.84 4.90 17.55
C ASP A 929 -12.61 5.74 17.22
N LEU A 930 -11.77 5.32 16.24
CA LEU A 930 -10.63 6.10 15.75
C LEU A 930 -11.07 7.47 15.22
N ARG A 931 -12.19 7.53 14.51
CA ARG A 931 -12.71 8.79 13.99
C ARG A 931 -13.15 9.72 15.11
N ASP A 932 -13.84 9.20 16.13
CA ASP A 932 -14.29 9.99 17.26
C ASP A 932 -13.09 10.48 18.09
N GLU A 933 -12.07 9.64 18.28
CA GLU A 933 -10.80 10.06 18.89
C GLU A 933 -10.13 11.18 18.10
N ILE A 934 -9.97 11.05 16.77
CA ILE A 934 -9.36 12.09 15.93
C ILE A 934 -10.17 13.39 15.97
N ALA A 935 -11.51 13.30 16.06
CA ALA A 935 -12.36 14.47 16.12
C ALA A 935 -12.22 15.27 17.43
N ASP A 936 -11.99 14.60 18.56
CA ASP A 936 -11.92 15.27 19.87
C ASP A 936 -10.46 15.57 20.31
N TYR A 937 -9.48 14.93 19.69
CA TYR A 937 -8.08 14.97 20.16
C TYR A 937 -7.44 16.36 20.04
N PRO A 938 -7.49 17.05 18.89
CA PRO A 938 -6.88 18.38 18.76
C PRO A 938 -7.65 19.48 19.50
N ASP A 939 -8.99 19.44 19.52
CA ASP A 939 -9.85 20.40 20.22
C ASP A 939 -9.49 20.63 21.71
N SER A 940 -8.99 19.59 22.38
CA SER A 940 -8.58 19.66 23.79
C SER A 940 -7.15 20.18 24.02
N ARG A 941 -6.42 20.55 22.95
CA ARG A 941 -4.99 20.87 22.98
C ARG A 941 -4.68 22.25 22.39
N PRO A 942 -3.55 22.88 22.77
CA PRO A 942 -3.13 24.14 22.17
C PRO A 942 -2.77 23.97 20.68
N ALA A 943 -2.97 25.03 19.90
CA ALA A 943 -2.60 25.08 18.48
C ALA A 943 -1.09 24.95 18.22
N ASP A 944 -0.25 25.16 19.24
CA ASP A 944 1.18 24.93 19.17
C ASP A 944 1.49 23.42 19.29
N LEU A 945 1.96 22.80 18.20
CA LEU A 945 2.26 21.36 18.12
C LEU A 945 3.55 20.96 18.84
N GLU A 946 4.35 21.92 19.29
CA GLU A 946 5.52 21.69 20.16
C GLU A 946 5.15 21.73 21.64
N ALA A 947 3.89 22.05 21.97
CA ALA A 947 3.45 22.09 23.34
C ALA A 947 3.46 20.70 24.00
N ALA A 948 3.71 20.72 25.30
CA ALA A 948 3.74 19.59 26.21
C ALA A 948 2.55 18.61 26.07
N GLU A 949 1.38 19.13 25.71
CA GLU A 949 0.14 18.38 25.55
C GLU A 949 0.12 17.47 24.32
N TRP A 950 1.03 17.68 23.36
CA TRP A 950 1.21 16.86 22.14
C TRP A 950 2.32 15.82 22.25
N ASP A 951 3.06 15.81 23.36
CA ASP A 951 4.19 14.90 23.58
C ASP A 951 3.77 13.43 23.41
N ASP A 952 2.53 13.07 23.77
CA ASP A 952 1.98 11.73 23.60
C ASP A 952 2.00 11.23 22.14
N VAL A 953 1.86 12.12 21.15
CA VAL A 953 2.04 11.76 19.74
C VAL A 953 3.51 11.61 19.37
N THR A 954 4.37 12.52 19.85
CA THR A 954 5.84 12.43 19.67
C THR A 954 6.35 11.09 20.12
N ASP A 955 5.84 10.66 21.26
CA ASP A 955 6.25 9.50 22.00
C ASP A 955 5.84 8.23 21.26
N GLY A 956 4.59 8.16 20.79
CA GLY A 956 4.14 7.07 19.92
C GLY A 956 4.96 6.94 18.62
N VAL A 957 5.34 8.06 18.00
CA VAL A 957 6.17 8.06 16.79
C VAL A 957 7.58 7.57 17.09
N GLN A 958 8.18 8.06 18.18
CA GLN A 958 9.51 7.65 18.62
C GLN A 958 9.54 6.17 19.00
N PHE A 959 8.49 5.65 19.66
CA PHE A 959 8.35 4.24 19.99
C PHE A 959 8.33 3.34 18.75
N LEU A 960 7.51 3.70 17.74
CA LEU A 960 7.45 2.96 16.49
C LEU A 960 8.80 2.99 15.75
N PHE A 961 9.48 4.14 15.72
CA PHE A 961 10.85 4.26 15.22
C PHE A 961 11.81 3.37 16.02
N ASP A 962 11.70 3.35 17.35
CA ASP A 962 12.61 2.61 18.20
C ASP A 962 12.48 1.10 18.06
N ILE A 963 11.27 0.60 17.77
CA ILE A 963 11.01 -0.83 17.55
C ILE A 963 11.36 -1.28 16.13
N LEU A 964 11.05 -0.47 15.11
CA LEU A 964 11.15 -0.89 13.71
C LEU A 964 12.35 -0.30 12.97
N GLY A 965 12.91 0.81 13.45
CA GLY A 965 14.00 1.53 12.78
C GLY A 965 15.31 0.74 12.81
N SER A 966 16.04 0.75 11.70
CA SER A 966 17.35 0.08 11.58
C SER A 966 18.43 0.77 12.43
N GLN A 967 18.28 2.07 12.66
CA GLN A 967 19.24 2.89 13.40
C GLN A 967 18.96 2.92 14.91
N SER A 968 17.82 2.40 15.37
CA SER A 968 17.52 2.38 16.80
C SER A 968 18.27 1.26 17.51
N ALA A 969 18.82 1.58 18.69
CA ALA A 969 19.41 0.59 19.58
C ALA A 969 18.37 -0.37 20.19
N TYR A 970 17.08 -0.01 20.13
CA TYR A 970 15.95 -0.76 20.69
C TYR A 970 15.21 -1.60 19.65
N SER A 971 15.71 -1.63 18.41
CA SER A 971 15.06 -2.29 17.28
C SER A 971 14.82 -3.78 17.54
N LEU A 972 13.59 -4.23 17.28
CA LEU A 972 13.21 -5.64 17.29
C LEU A 972 13.40 -6.31 15.94
N ILE A 973 13.83 -5.58 14.92
CA ILE A 973 14.09 -6.11 13.57
C ILE A 973 15.03 -7.33 13.59
N PRO A 974 16.16 -7.34 14.34
CA PRO A 974 17.02 -8.53 14.42
C PRO A 974 16.30 -9.75 15.02
N ASN A 975 15.38 -9.53 15.97
CA ASN A 975 14.56 -10.57 16.57
C ASN A 975 13.56 -11.11 15.54
N VAL A 976 12.89 -10.25 14.78
CA VAL A 976 11.97 -10.68 13.71
C VAL A 976 12.72 -11.46 12.62
N ASP A 977 13.88 -10.97 12.17
CA ASP A 977 14.72 -11.67 11.18
C ASP A 977 15.18 -13.05 11.70
N GLY A 978 15.60 -13.11 12.97
CA GLY A 978 15.97 -14.35 13.63
C GLY A 978 14.80 -15.34 13.75
N LEU A 979 13.58 -14.87 14.06
CA LEU A 979 12.40 -15.73 14.17
C LEU A 979 12.03 -16.33 12.82
N LEU A 980 12.07 -15.51 11.77
CA LEU A 980 11.86 -15.98 10.40
C LEU A 980 12.93 -17.00 10.00
N GLU A 981 14.19 -16.79 10.38
CA GLU A 981 15.26 -17.77 10.15
C GLU A 981 14.99 -19.09 10.88
N VAL A 982 14.53 -19.06 12.14
CA VAL A 982 14.15 -20.26 12.89
C VAL A 982 13.01 -21.01 12.19
N LEU A 983 11.98 -20.30 11.70
CA LEU A 983 10.88 -20.91 10.96
C LEU A 983 11.35 -21.58 9.66
N ILE A 984 12.23 -20.91 8.90
CA ILE A 984 12.78 -21.44 7.64
C ILE A 984 13.66 -22.67 7.86
N VAL A 985 14.45 -22.69 8.94
CA VAL A 985 15.32 -23.83 9.29
C VAL A 985 14.52 -24.99 9.87
N SER A 986 13.49 -24.71 10.68
CA SER A 986 12.70 -25.74 11.37
C SER A 986 11.68 -26.46 10.50
N GLN A 987 11.26 -25.83 9.38
CA GLN A 987 10.35 -26.36 8.35
C GLN A 987 9.13 -27.09 8.95
N PRO A 988 8.24 -26.38 9.66
CA PRO A 988 7.10 -27.00 10.32
C PRO A 988 6.14 -27.63 9.29
N THR A 989 5.65 -28.82 9.60
CA THR A 989 4.59 -29.49 8.83
C THR A 989 3.22 -28.88 9.15
N GLN A 990 2.25 -29.05 8.25
CA GLN A 990 0.86 -28.60 8.46
C GLN A 990 0.25 -29.08 9.79
N ALA A 991 0.48 -30.34 10.17
CA ALA A 991 -0.02 -30.88 11.44
C ALA A 991 0.64 -30.22 12.65
N GLU A 992 1.94 -29.93 12.58
CA GLU A 992 2.68 -29.23 13.64
C GLU A 992 2.24 -27.75 13.74
N VAL A 993 1.98 -27.07 12.62
CA VAL A 993 1.44 -25.70 12.60
C VAL A 993 0.07 -25.63 13.27
N SER A 994 -0.86 -26.51 12.86
CA SER A 994 -2.20 -26.56 13.46
C SER A 994 -2.11 -26.86 14.96
N SER A 995 -1.29 -27.83 15.36
CA SER A 995 -1.10 -28.15 16.79
C SER A 995 -0.51 -26.99 17.59
N MET A 996 0.43 -26.22 17.03
CA MET A 996 0.97 -25.02 17.69
C MET A 996 -0.08 -23.93 17.89
N LEU A 997 -0.97 -23.73 16.91
CA LEU A 997 -2.05 -22.76 17.04
C LEU A 997 -3.13 -23.24 18.03
N ASP A 998 -3.37 -24.54 18.17
CA ASP A 998 -4.24 -25.11 19.22
C ASP A 998 -3.67 -24.81 20.61
N LEU A 999 -2.35 -24.97 20.78
CA LEU A 999 -1.67 -24.61 22.02
C LEU A 999 -1.76 -23.11 22.34
N VAL A 1000 -1.69 -22.22 21.34
CA VAL A 1000 -1.93 -20.79 21.54
C VAL A 1000 -3.37 -20.55 22.00
N GLY A 1001 -4.35 -21.21 21.39
CA GLY A 1001 -5.75 -21.14 21.80
C GLY A 1001 -5.99 -21.63 23.24
N VAL A 1002 -5.27 -22.66 23.67
CA VAL A 1002 -5.28 -23.17 25.05
C VAL A 1002 -4.77 -22.12 26.05
N MET A 1003 -3.78 -21.29 25.70
CA MET A 1003 -3.31 -20.21 26.58
C MET A 1003 -4.40 -19.16 26.87
N LEU A 1004 -5.34 -18.99 25.94
CA LEU A 1004 -6.37 -17.95 25.96
C LEU A 1004 -7.70 -18.45 26.55
N THR A 1005 -7.76 -19.69 27.04
CA THR A 1005 -8.99 -20.28 27.60
C THR A 1005 -8.81 -20.70 29.06
N GLU A 1006 -9.93 -20.82 29.78
CA GLU A 1006 -9.98 -21.46 31.08
C GLU A 1006 -9.86 -22.99 30.95
N SER A 1007 -9.84 -23.70 32.08
CA SER A 1007 -9.72 -25.17 32.13
C SER A 1007 -10.86 -25.93 31.42
N ASP A 1008 -11.92 -25.24 31.02
CA ASP A 1008 -13.03 -25.81 30.27
C ASP A 1008 -12.79 -25.84 28.74
N GLY A 1009 -11.73 -25.19 28.25
CA GLY A 1009 -11.37 -25.11 26.83
C GLY A 1009 -12.31 -24.29 25.96
N VAL A 1010 -13.25 -23.56 26.56
CA VAL A 1010 -14.25 -22.79 25.81
C VAL A 1010 -14.35 -21.37 26.32
N THR A 1011 -14.29 -21.16 27.64
CA THR A 1011 -14.39 -19.82 28.23
C THR A 1011 -13.07 -19.09 28.07
N GLN A 1012 -13.12 -17.85 27.57
CA GLN A 1012 -11.92 -17.03 27.41
C GLN A 1012 -11.31 -16.68 28.78
N ALA A 1013 -9.99 -16.79 28.89
CA ALA A 1013 -9.21 -16.40 30.05
C ALA A 1013 -8.35 -15.18 29.72
N TYR A 1014 -8.27 -14.22 30.62
CA TYR A 1014 -7.40 -13.04 30.52
C TYR A 1014 -6.13 -13.21 31.34
N LEU A 1015 -5.52 -14.40 31.28
CA LEU A 1015 -4.38 -14.75 32.13
C LEU A 1015 -3.13 -13.94 31.76
N ILE A 1016 -2.93 -13.62 30.47
CA ILE A 1016 -1.80 -12.79 30.03
C ILE A 1016 -2.05 -11.35 30.48
N THR A 1017 -3.27 -10.82 30.30
CA THR A 1017 -3.65 -9.51 30.85
C THR A 1017 -3.39 -9.45 32.35
N ASP A 1018 -3.81 -10.44 33.13
CA ASP A 1018 -3.58 -10.48 34.58
C ASP A 1018 -2.09 -10.42 34.94
N ILE A 1019 -1.25 -11.20 34.24
CA ILE A 1019 0.19 -11.19 34.48
C ILE A 1019 0.75 -9.79 34.22
N LEU A 1020 0.43 -9.19 33.06
CA LEU A 1020 0.99 -7.92 32.63
C LEU A 1020 0.45 -6.71 33.40
N THR A 1021 -0.80 -6.75 33.84
CA THR A 1021 -1.49 -5.58 34.42
C THR A 1021 -1.66 -5.68 35.94
N ASN A 1022 -1.59 -6.87 36.54
CA ASN A 1022 -1.66 -7.03 37.99
C ASN A 1022 -0.31 -7.42 38.60
N ASP A 1023 0.39 -8.39 38.03
CA ASP A 1023 1.57 -8.97 38.66
C ASP A 1023 2.88 -8.25 38.29
N VAL A 1024 3.12 -7.96 37.01
CA VAL A 1024 4.31 -7.23 36.55
C VAL A 1024 4.44 -5.83 37.18
N PRO A 1025 3.36 -5.04 37.37
CA PRO A 1025 3.46 -3.74 38.04
C PRO A 1025 4.00 -3.82 39.47
N ASN A 1026 3.63 -4.84 40.23
CA ASN A 1026 4.15 -5.02 41.59
C ASN A 1026 5.63 -5.42 41.58
N LEU A 1027 6.05 -6.22 40.60
CA LEU A 1027 7.47 -6.53 40.38
C LEU A 1027 8.27 -5.29 40.03
N LEU A 1028 7.76 -4.47 39.09
CA LEU A 1028 8.37 -3.21 38.68
C LEU A 1028 8.59 -2.27 39.86
N ARG A 1029 7.55 -2.05 40.68
CA ARG A 1029 7.62 -1.21 41.87
C ARG A 1029 8.65 -1.71 42.89
N SER A 1030 8.77 -3.03 43.06
CA SER A 1030 9.77 -3.63 43.96
C SER A 1030 11.21 -3.47 43.43
N SER A 1031 11.40 -3.50 42.10
CA SER A 1031 12.71 -3.24 41.46
C SER A 1031 13.09 -1.77 41.28
N ALA A 1032 12.13 -0.86 41.25
CA ALA A 1032 12.34 0.55 40.93
C ALA A 1032 13.50 1.19 41.72
N PRO A 1033 13.67 0.97 43.04
CA PRO A 1033 14.77 1.58 43.81
C PRO A 1033 16.19 1.28 43.29
N TYR A 1034 16.38 0.19 42.54
CA TYR A 1034 17.66 -0.24 42.00
C TYR A 1034 17.61 -0.49 40.48
N ALA A 1035 16.65 0.13 39.79
CA ALA A 1035 16.39 -0.02 38.36
C ALA A 1035 17.66 0.15 37.50
N ARG A 1036 18.47 1.17 37.79
CA ARG A 1036 19.74 1.40 37.08
C ARG A 1036 20.73 0.25 37.19
N GLY A 1037 20.89 -0.30 38.40
CA GLY A 1037 21.79 -1.43 38.63
C GLY A 1037 21.29 -2.71 37.97
N LEU A 1038 19.97 -2.91 37.96
CA LEU A 1038 19.34 -4.00 37.22
C LEU A 1038 19.63 -3.88 35.72
N ILE A 1039 19.33 -2.73 35.09
CA ILE A 1039 19.57 -2.52 33.64
C ILE A 1039 21.06 -2.72 33.31
N GLY A 1040 21.98 -2.17 34.10
CA GLY A 1040 23.41 -2.35 33.85
C GLY A 1040 23.88 -3.80 34.00
N THR A 1041 23.29 -4.56 34.92
CA THR A 1041 23.55 -6.00 35.07
C THR A 1041 23.00 -6.78 33.87
N LEU A 1042 21.81 -6.44 33.39
CA LEU A 1042 21.18 -7.05 32.22
C LEU A 1042 21.94 -6.73 30.93
N ALA A 1043 22.44 -5.50 30.78
CA ALA A 1043 23.34 -5.12 29.70
C ALA A 1043 24.62 -5.97 29.69
N GLY A 1044 25.19 -6.22 30.88
CA GLY A 1044 26.35 -7.09 31.04
C GLY A 1044 26.05 -8.57 30.79
N ILE A 1045 24.85 -9.07 31.09
CA ILE A 1045 24.43 -10.45 30.77
C ILE A 1045 24.23 -10.63 29.27
N GLY A 1046 23.62 -9.64 28.59
CA GLY A 1046 23.40 -9.68 27.14
C GLY A 1046 24.63 -9.33 26.30
N ALA A 1047 25.75 -8.96 26.92
CA ALA A 1047 26.95 -8.56 26.19
C ALA A 1047 27.59 -9.75 25.44
N PRO A 1048 28.14 -9.54 24.23
CA PRO A 1048 28.79 -10.60 23.47
C PRO A 1048 29.92 -11.25 24.27
N ASP A 1049 30.07 -12.56 24.16
CA ASP A 1049 31.08 -13.36 24.86
C ASP A 1049 30.99 -13.28 26.40
N THR A 1050 29.82 -12.98 26.98
CA THR A 1050 29.63 -12.95 28.44
C THR A 1050 28.74 -14.09 28.95
N PHE A 1051 28.19 -13.97 30.17
CA PHE A 1051 27.41 -15.02 30.81
C PHE A 1051 26.19 -15.45 29.99
N GLY A 1052 25.46 -14.51 29.38
CA GLY A 1052 24.29 -14.83 28.57
C GLY A 1052 24.65 -15.74 27.39
N ASP A 1053 25.63 -15.36 26.57
CA ASP A 1053 26.11 -16.17 25.45
C ASP A 1053 26.62 -17.54 25.91
N TYR A 1054 27.38 -17.57 27.00
CA TYR A 1054 27.86 -18.82 27.58
C TYR A 1054 26.72 -19.74 28.02
N PHE A 1055 25.72 -19.18 28.70
CA PHE A 1055 24.54 -19.88 29.18
C PHE A 1055 23.71 -20.44 28.01
N LEU A 1056 23.50 -19.63 26.96
CA LEU A 1056 22.74 -20.00 25.77
C LEU A 1056 23.43 -21.08 24.92
N LEU A 1057 24.77 -21.07 24.84
CA LEU A 1057 25.53 -22.04 24.04
C LEU A 1057 25.75 -23.38 24.74
N ARG A 1058 25.79 -23.41 26.08
CA ARG A 1058 26.23 -24.57 26.86
C ARG A 1058 25.13 -25.31 27.61
N MET A 1059 23.95 -24.71 27.75
CA MET A 1059 22.84 -25.36 28.43
C MET A 1059 22.00 -26.19 27.45
N LYS A 1060 22.55 -27.32 26.99
CA LYS A 1060 21.80 -28.34 26.25
C LYS A 1060 21.45 -29.48 27.20
N SER A 1061 20.16 -29.77 27.31
CA SER A 1061 19.69 -30.96 28.02
C SER A 1061 19.69 -32.17 27.10
N SER A 1062 20.17 -33.32 27.60
CA SER A 1062 20.05 -34.61 26.92
C SER A 1062 18.65 -35.24 27.03
N TYR A 1063 17.78 -34.67 27.87
CA TYR A 1063 16.39 -35.10 28.06
C TYR A 1063 15.48 -34.47 27.00
N ALA A 1064 14.32 -35.10 26.76
CA ALA A 1064 13.33 -34.57 25.84
C ALA A 1064 12.68 -33.29 26.40
N ILE A 1065 12.24 -32.37 25.53
CA ILE A 1065 11.65 -31.11 25.97
C ILE A 1065 10.41 -31.28 26.87
N ASP A 1066 9.61 -32.34 26.67
CA ASP A 1066 8.47 -32.64 27.55
C ASP A 1066 8.89 -32.89 29.00
N GLU A 1067 9.97 -33.66 29.21
CA GLU A 1067 10.49 -33.95 30.54
C GLU A 1067 11.03 -32.68 31.21
N VAL A 1068 11.65 -31.80 30.43
CA VAL A 1068 12.13 -30.50 30.92
C VAL A 1068 10.96 -29.58 31.30
N LEU A 1069 9.90 -29.52 30.49
CA LEU A 1069 8.71 -28.71 30.78
C LEU A 1069 7.93 -29.24 31.98
N ARG A 1070 7.82 -30.57 32.15
CA ARG A 1070 7.19 -31.18 33.32
C ARG A 1070 7.95 -30.87 34.60
N ASP A 1071 9.26 -31.10 34.60
CA ASP A 1071 10.10 -30.81 35.77
C ASP A 1071 10.08 -29.29 36.09
N LEU A 1072 10.00 -28.42 35.07
CA LEU A 1072 9.81 -26.97 35.25
C LEU A 1072 8.48 -26.63 35.91
N GLU A 1073 7.37 -27.20 35.43
CA GLU A 1073 6.06 -26.99 36.02
C GLU A 1073 6.03 -27.40 37.50
N GLU A 1074 6.50 -28.62 37.80
CA GLU A 1074 6.51 -29.18 39.16
C GLU A 1074 7.41 -28.35 40.08
N PHE A 1075 8.58 -27.92 39.60
CA PHE A 1075 9.49 -27.06 40.36
C PHE A 1075 8.87 -25.68 40.67
N LEU A 1076 8.25 -25.03 39.68
CA LEU A 1076 7.61 -23.73 39.85
C LEU A 1076 6.41 -23.78 40.82
N ALA A 1077 5.67 -24.89 40.84
CA ALA A 1077 4.55 -25.11 41.78
C ALA A 1077 5.00 -25.63 43.15
N ALA A 1078 6.26 -26.06 43.29
CA ALA A 1078 6.72 -26.72 44.49
C ALA A 1078 6.61 -25.82 45.75
N PRO A 1079 6.28 -26.40 46.92
CA PRO A 1079 6.23 -25.64 48.18
C PRO A 1079 7.54 -24.91 48.51
N ILE A 1080 8.66 -25.43 48.00
CA ILE A 1080 10.01 -24.88 48.18
C ILE A 1080 10.19 -23.49 47.52
N VAL A 1081 9.46 -23.23 46.43
CA VAL A 1081 9.43 -21.94 45.71
C VAL A 1081 8.27 -21.08 46.21
N GLN A 1082 7.10 -21.69 46.45
CA GLN A 1082 5.85 -20.99 46.71
C GLN A 1082 5.62 -20.63 48.20
N SER A 1083 6.45 -21.13 49.11
CA SER A 1083 6.39 -20.78 50.53
C SER A 1083 6.54 -19.27 50.76
N THR A 1084 5.71 -18.71 51.63
CA THR A 1084 5.75 -17.30 52.05
C THR A 1084 6.51 -17.10 53.36
N GLY A 1085 6.89 -18.18 54.05
CA GLY A 1085 7.61 -18.12 55.33
C GLY A 1085 9.12 -17.92 55.16
N PRO A 1086 9.79 -17.21 56.10
CA PRO A 1086 11.24 -17.11 56.17
C PRO A 1086 11.83 -18.42 56.71
N ASP A 1087 11.86 -19.45 55.87
CA ASP A 1087 12.38 -20.79 56.15
C ASP A 1087 13.69 -20.98 55.37
N PRO A 1088 14.76 -21.56 55.96
CA PRO A 1088 15.93 -22.02 55.21
C PRO A 1088 15.61 -22.95 54.02
N ASN A 1089 14.48 -23.65 54.05
CA ASN A 1089 14.01 -24.47 52.93
C ASN A 1089 13.32 -23.64 51.83
N ASN A 1090 13.03 -22.35 52.05
CA ASN A 1090 12.46 -21.48 51.03
C ASN A 1090 13.56 -20.95 50.10
N VAL A 1091 13.47 -21.33 48.83
CA VAL A 1091 14.49 -21.01 47.81
C VAL A 1091 14.54 -19.51 47.53
N LEU A 1092 13.38 -18.86 47.38
CA LEU A 1092 13.34 -17.43 47.12
C LEU A 1092 13.88 -16.64 48.33
N TYR A 1093 13.53 -17.06 49.54
CA TYR A 1093 14.06 -16.45 50.77
C TYR A 1093 15.59 -16.59 50.88
N SER A 1094 16.11 -17.78 50.58
CA SER A 1094 17.54 -18.07 50.62
C SER A 1094 18.31 -17.31 49.53
N ALA A 1095 17.81 -17.30 48.29
CA ALA A 1095 18.39 -16.56 47.17
C ALA A 1095 18.40 -15.05 47.44
N GLY A 1096 17.32 -14.51 47.99
CA GLY A 1096 17.23 -13.09 48.37
C GLY A 1096 18.19 -12.72 49.50
N THR A 1097 18.34 -13.58 50.50
CA THR A 1097 19.28 -13.38 51.62
C THR A 1097 20.74 -13.48 51.16
N LEU A 1098 21.05 -14.42 50.25
CA LEU A 1098 22.37 -14.54 49.64
C LEU A 1098 22.71 -13.32 48.78
N SER A 1099 21.79 -12.90 47.90
CA SER A 1099 21.96 -11.73 47.03
C SER A 1099 22.21 -10.47 47.87
N LYS A 1100 21.52 -10.33 49.00
CA LYS A 1100 21.78 -9.27 49.99
C LYS A 1100 23.20 -9.31 50.53
N ALA A 1101 23.67 -10.48 50.98
CA ALA A 1101 25.01 -10.64 51.53
C ALA A 1101 26.10 -10.33 50.50
N ILE A 1102 25.95 -10.80 49.26
CA ILE A 1102 26.88 -10.52 48.16
C ILE A 1102 26.86 -9.02 47.82
N ALA A 1103 25.68 -8.39 47.77
CA ALA A 1103 25.57 -6.95 47.54
C ALA A 1103 26.25 -6.14 48.66
N ASP A 1104 26.07 -6.53 49.93
CA ASP A 1104 26.71 -5.91 51.09
C ASP A 1104 28.24 -6.00 51.00
N ILE A 1105 28.79 -7.15 50.59
CA ILE A 1105 30.23 -7.37 50.40
C ILE A 1105 30.77 -6.49 49.26
N LYS A 1106 30.10 -6.49 48.11
CA LYS A 1106 30.54 -5.75 46.91
C LYS A 1106 30.44 -4.23 47.13
N ALA A 1107 29.42 -3.74 47.82
CA ALA A 1107 29.23 -2.31 48.13
C ALA A 1107 30.27 -1.74 49.11
N GLN A 1108 30.81 -2.56 50.03
CA GLN A 1108 31.75 -2.08 51.05
C GLN A 1108 33.20 -1.96 50.56
N GLY A 1109 33.56 -2.61 49.45
CA GLY A 1109 34.92 -2.61 48.88
C GLY A 1109 35.99 -3.20 49.82
N ARG A 1110 37.24 -3.31 49.34
CA ARG A 1110 38.38 -3.75 50.18
C ARG A 1110 38.66 -2.73 51.29
N LYS A 1111 38.38 -3.08 52.55
CA LYS A 1111 39.05 -2.45 53.71
C LYS A 1111 40.42 -3.09 53.91
N THR A 1112 41.48 -2.43 53.47
CA THR A 1112 42.84 -2.77 53.88
C THR A 1112 43.12 -2.14 55.25
N GLY A 1113 42.97 -2.90 56.33
CA GLY A 1113 43.50 -2.48 57.63
C GLY A 1113 42.84 -3.08 58.88
N VAL A 1114 43.35 -4.27 59.26
CA VAL A 1114 43.49 -4.83 60.63
C VAL A 1114 42.28 -4.77 61.57
N GLY A 1115 41.66 -5.95 61.77
CA GLY A 1115 40.72 -6.23 62.85
C GLY A 1115 39.26 -6.03 62.46
N GLY A 1116 38.64 -7.07 61.88
CA GLY A 1116 37.23 -7.08 61.50
C GLY A 1116 37.00 -7.43 60.03
N TYR A 1117 37.47 -8.60 59.60
CA TYR A 1117 37.10 -9.19 58.31
C TYR A 1117 35.74 -9.91 58.45
N TRP A 1118 34.90 -9.90 57.41
CA TRP A 1118 33.63 -10.65 57.41
C TRP A 1118 33.82 -12.15 57.09
N PHE A 1119 34.95 -12.51 56.51
CA PHE A 1119 35.43 -13.90 56.40
C PHE A 1119 36.86 -13.93 56.91
N GLU A 1120 37.10 -14.69 57.99
CA GLU A 1120 38.45 -14.92 58.52
C GLU A 1120 39.21 -15.85 57.57
N ASP A 1121 40.33 -15.35 57.06
CA ASP A 1121 41.39 -16.14 56.42
C ASP A 1121 42.18 -16.88 57.51
N HIS A 1122 42.64 -18.08 57.18
CA HIS A 1122 43.13 -19.10 58.09
C HIS A 1122 44.38 -18.68 58.90
N TRP A 1123 44.45 -19.19 60.14
CA TRP A 1123 45.38 -18.79 61.21
C TRP A 1123 46.84 -19.28 61.03
N ASN A 1124 47.23 -19.90 59.89
CA ASN A 1124 48.58 -20.48 59.70
C ASN A 1124 49.20 -20.23 58.31
N VAL A 1125 50.48 -19.82 58.33
CA VAL A 1125 51.31 -19.42 57.16
C VAL A 1125 51.65 -20.58 56.20
N THR A 1126 51.14 -21.79 56.44
CA THR A 1126 51.50 -23.02 55.69
C THR A 1126 50.35 -23.69 54.96
N GLU A 1127 49.13 -23.13 54.98
CA GLU A 1127 48.02 -23.67 54.17
C GLU A 1127 48.13 -23.20 52.71
N GLU A 1128 47.96 -24.13 51.77
CA GLU A 1128 47.98 -23.83 50.33
C GLU A 1128 46.78 -22.96 49.96
N GLY A 1129 47.06 -21.73 49.49
CA GLY A 1129 46.07 -20.69 49.16
C GLY A 1129 45.23 -21.00 47.93
N ASN A 1130 44.29 -21.92 48.08
CA ASN A 1130 43.29 -22.24 47.06
C ASN A 1130 41.97 -22.66 47.71
N THR A 1131 41.54 -21.94 48.75
CA THR A 1131 40.27 -22.20 49.44
C THR A 1131 39.07 -21.63 48.66
N VAL A 1132 37.87 -22.14 48.94
CA VAL A 1132 36.60 -21.58 48.44
C VAL A 1132 36.48 -20.10 48.79
N PHE A 1133 36.95 -19.72 49.99
CA PHE A 1133 36.98 -18.35 50.46
C PHE A 1133 37.94 -17.47 49.65
N ASP A 1134 39.09 -17.99 49.20
CA ASP A 1134 39.98 -17.28 48.26
C ASP A 1134 39.35 -17.10 46.88
N SER A 1135 38.57 -18.09 46.41
CA SER A 1135 37.87 -18.02 45.12
C SER A 1135 36.70 -17.05 45.15
N LEU A 1136 35.91 -17.05 46.24
CA LEU A 1136 34.86 -16.05 46.49
C LEU A 1136 35.47 -14.66 46.75
N ASN A 1137 36.60 -14.56 47.47
CA ASN A 1137 37.37 -13.32 47.58
C ASN A 1137 37.93 -12.88 46.22
N TYR A 1138 38.28 -13.79 45.32
CA TYR A 1138 38.79 -13.44 44.00
C TYR A 1138 37.69 -12.93 43.06
N ILE A 1139 36.51 -13.57 43.08
CA ILE A 1139 35.31 -13.18 42.31
C ILE A 1139 34.73 -11.87 42.84
N PHE A 1140 34.66 -11.69 44.16
CA PHE A 1140 33.97 -10.53 44.77
C PHE A 1140 34.90 -9.46 45.33
N SER A 1141 36.22 -9.69 45.37
CA SER A 1141 37.21 -8.68 45.71
C SER A 1141 38.16 -8.46 44.53
N ARG A 1142 38.12 -7.26 43.93
CA ARG A 1142 39.27 -6.79 43.16
C ARG A 1142 39.64 -5.35 43.43
N LYS A 1143 40.95 -5.16 43.33
CA LYS A 1143 41.72 -3.93 43.57
C LYS A 1143 41.21 -2.78 42.72
N ILE A 1144 40.83 -1.70 43.39
CA ILE A 1144 40.91 -0.34 42.87
C ILE A 1144 42.35 -0.14 42.36
N ARG A 1145 42.51 0.29 41.11
CA ARG A 1145 43.78 0.81 40.61
C ARG A 1145 43.87 2.31 40.86
#